data_AF-A0AAX0KRL2-F1
#
_entry.id   AF-A0AAX0KRL2-F1
#
_cell.length_a   1.000
_cell.length_b   1.000
_cell.length_c   1.000
_cell.angle_alpha   90.00
_cell.angle_beta   90.00
_cell.angle_gamma   90.00
#
_symmetry.space_group_name_H-M   'P 1'
#
loop_
_entity.id
_entity.type
_entity.pdbx_description
1 polymer ?
#
loop_
_entity_poly.entity_id
_entity_poly.type
_entity_poly.pdbx_seq_one_letter_code
_entity_poly.pdbx_strand_id
1 'polypeptide(L)'
;MLDAIHQVLPNLAALGIFGYWVIGAAAGLEAFLPTGIFLPGTLLVDAGGVMVQQGMLDPLDLMWFVAIGSVLGGEATFWLGRHARRGMLGRWNVEGMAAYRRAEKLFARHGGFAIVMGRFLGPVAGFVPFAAALAGMETRRFRIWNLLSGFPYAIFHVGFGYALGAGFTKLGPMMTRNTLFLLGLVVIAALIFWILRRLDRAVPYLLAMAGGLMDEIARHPRVDSWGGRHPKTAAWIARRLDRSKFSGLPLSLLALAFLYLASVLVGLSLDFLQSDPIVQIDARLAALMRLFWTPGLIQIFTWITALGDTQLVAALLVLALVWLAWLRRFDLAAGLVVSLGLDLISVIILKASFGRPRSILGYFHETSGSFPSGHATLSVAFYGMLAFLLWRLTRLGALSASFLAALVAGLIGLSRLYLVEHYLSDVLGGWLLGAMCLLVGIAVAEWLYPRWAGAPRARPSWQMGVIGVVTLALLGFTMVRVRDYSKALNPPPVAQPLIVISEGAEPQALRDAPLMAQTLDADQQFPLSIALWATNPDQITAALSAIGWQRADAVTLKALAGAAFGAVRDTMRPGAALAPLFWKNEPSGLGFTRLPDGDATDKLPRLRLWQTRYTDASGARLWMGAITRDDGLVPSDGSTAGPLASDLAKALSQNGGAKPVGQISGTTASDIPVLALR
;
A
#
# COMPACT_ATOMS: atom_id res chain seq x y z
N MET A 1 2.67 -4.47 -3.97
CA MET A 1 4.01 -3.86 -3.73
C MET A 1 5.06 -4.93 -3.40
N LEU A 2 4.76 -5.88 -2.51
CA LEU A 2 5.61 -7.08 -2.35
C LEU A 2 5.64 -7.96 -3.61
N ASP A 3 4.52 -8.17 -4.31
CA ASP A 3 4.52 -8.91 -5.59
C ASP A 3 5.32 -8.21 -6.70
N ALA A 4 5.31 -6.88 -6.72
CA ALA A 4 6.15 -6.08 -7.62
C ALA A 4 7.63 -6.23 -7.25
N ILE A 5 7.98 -6.27 -5.97
CA ILE A 5 9.36 -6.47 -5.51
C ILE A 5 9.83 -7.92 -5.78
N HIS A 6 8.94 -8.91 -5.65
CA HIS A 6 9.22 -10.34 -5.87
C HIS A 6 9.24 -10.75 -7.34
N GLN A 7 8.50 -10.07 -8.22
CA GLN A 7 8.70 -10.22 -9.65
C GLN A 7 9.92 -9.44 -10.13
N VAL A 8 10.25 -8.31 -9.52
CA VAL A 8 11.33 -7.45 -10.02
C VAL A 8 12.70 -7.95 -9.55
N LEU A 9 12.91 -8.31 -8.28
CA LEU A 9 14.25 -8.65 -7.77
C LEU A 9 14.89 -9.90 -8.42
N PRO A 10 14.21 -11.06 -8.49
CA PRO A 10 14.78 -12.26 -9.14
C PRO A 10 14.88 -12.08 -10.64
N ASN A 11 13.91 -11.42 -11.29
CA ASN A 11 14.02 -11.12 -12.73
C ASN A 11 15.17 -10.14 -13.02
N LEU A 12 15.45 -9.18 -12.14
CA LEU A 12 16.62 -8.31 -12.26
C LEU A 12 17.93 -9.08 -12.12
N ALA A 13 18.02 -10.05 -11.21
CA ALA A 13 19.20 -10.91 -11.12
C ALA A 13 19.33 -11.85 -12.33
N ALA A 14 18.23 -12.48 -12.76
CA ALA A 14 18.17 -13.38 -13.92
C ALA A 14 18.46 -12.66 -15.25
N LEU A 15 18.22 -11.35 -15.30
CA LEU A 15 18.61 -10.46 -16.40
C LEU A 15 20.15 -10.28 -16.51
N GLY A 16 20.93 -10.82 -15.57
CA GLY A 16 22.39 -10.74 -15.58
C GLY A 16 22.87 -9.29 -15.62
N ILE A 17 23.65 -8.94 -16.63
CA ILE A 17 24.15 -7.56 -16.82
C ILE A 17 23.02 -6.52 -16.90
N PHE A 18 21.84 -6.90 -17.39
CA PHE A 18 20.72 -5.96 -17.52
C PHE A 18 20.12 -5.57 -16.16
N GLY A 19 20.24 -6.41 -15.12
CA GLY A 19 19.83 -6.06 -13.76
C GLY A 19 20.54 -4.83 -13.22
N TYR A 20 21.86 -4.80 -13.41
CA TYR A 20 22.69 -3.66 -13.03
C TYR A 20 22.31 -2.39 -13.80
N TRP A 21 22.04 -2.52 -15.11
CA TRP A 21 21.59 -1.39 -15.93
C TRP A 21 20.22 -0.86 -15.51
N VAL A 22 19.27 -1.70 -15.11
CA VAL A 22 17.96 -1.22 -14.64
C VAL A 22 18.10 -0.46 -13.33
N ILE A 23 18.88 -0.96 -12.37
CA ILE A 23 19.12 -0.26 -11.10
C ILE A 23 19.88 1.05 -11.34
N GLY A 24 20.91 1.03 -12.20
CA GLY A 24 21.63 2.23 -12.62
C GLY A 24 20.73 3.24 -13.34
N ALA A 25 19.88 2.78 -14.25
CA ALA A 25 18.90 3.62 -14.95
C ALA A 25 17.88 4.23 -13.99
N ALA A 26 17.41 3.49 -12.98
CA ALA A 26 16.52 4.01 -11.95
C ALA A 26 17.19 5.14 -11.16
N ALA A 27 18.48 4.98 -10.79
CA ALA A 27 19.27 6.05 -10.18
C ALA A 27 19.44 7.27 -11.10
N GLY A 28 19.65 7.03 -12.40
CA GLY A 28 19.75 8.09 -13.42
C GLY A 28 18.44 8.83 -13.64
N LEU A 29 17.31 8.12 -13.71
CA LEU A 29 15.98 8.71 -13.81
C LEU A 29 15.59 9.47 -12.54
N GLU A 30 16.05 9.05 -11.35
CA GLU A 30 15.87 9.87 -10.15
C GLU A 30 16.72 11.16 -10.19
N ALA A 31 17.95 11.07 -10.71
CA ALA A 31 18.80 12.23 -10.92
C ALA A 31 18.31 13.14 -12.07
N PHE A 32 17.42 12.65 -12.94
CA PHE A 32 16.85 13.40 -14.05
C PHE A 32 15.62 14.20 -13.61
N LEU A 33 15.70 15.55 -13.65
CA LEU A 33 14.67 16.44 -13.07
C LEU A 33 13.21 16.11 -13.46
N PRO A 34 12.86 15.83 -14.74
CA PRO A 34 11.48 15.54 -15.12
C PRO A 34 10.91 14.28 -14.47
N THR A 35 11.75 13.28 -14.18
CA THR A 35 11.33 11.97 -13.65
C THR A 35 11.63 11.82 -12.16
N GLY A 36 12.58 12.58 -11.63
CA GLY A 36 13.11 12.39 -10.28
C GLY A 36 12.16 12.63 -9.13
N ILE A 37 11.09 13.39 -9.37
CA ILE A 37 10.03 13.60 -8.37
C ILE A 37 9.22 12.31 -8.16
N PHE A 38 9.04 11.52 -9.21
CA PHE A 38 8.12 10.37 -9.23
C PHE A 38 8.86 9.05 -9.04
N LEU A 39 10.11 8.94 -9.50
CA LEU A 39 10.87 7.70 -9.42
C LEU A 39 11.65 7.59 -8.09
N PRO A 40 11.43 6.54 -7.29
CA PRO A 40 12.17 6.32 -6.06
C PRO A 40 13.46 5.53 -6.34
N GLY A 41 14.32 6.01 -7.27
CA GLY A 41 15.51 5.29 -7.71
C GLY A 41 16.44 4.82 -6.58
N THR A 42 16.56 5.61 -5.54
CA THR A 42 17.35 5.36 -4.32
C THR A 42 16.86 4.10 -3.61
N LEU A 43 15.54 3.86 -3.56
CA LEU A 43 14.99 2.64 -2.98
C LEU A 43 15.35 1.41 -3.81
N LEU A 44 15.44 1.54 -5.14
CA LEU A 44 15.91 0.44 -6.00
C LEU A 44 17.41 0.20 -5.81
N VAL A 45 18.21 1.24 -5.61
CA VAL A 45 19.64 1.10 -5.29
C VAL A 45 19.83 0.41 -3.94
N ASP A 46 19.09 0.83 -2.90
CA ASP A 46 19.11 0.20 -1.58
C ASP A 46 18.66 -1.27 -1.69
N ALA A 47 17.62 -1.57 -2.47
CA ALA A 47 17.18 -2.93 -2.75
C ALA A 47 18.27 -3.74 -3.50
N GLY A 48 18.98 -3.13 -4.45
CA GLY A 48 20.15 -3.72 -5.09
C GLY A 48 21.27 -4.03 -4.10
N GLY A 49 21.50 -3.18 -3.11
CA GLY A 49 22.43 -3.46 -2.00
C GLY A 49 22.01 -4.70 -1.18
N VAL A 50 20.70 -4.89 -0.96
CA VAL A 50 20.18 -6.14 -0.36
C VAL A 50 20.49 -7.34 -1.26
N MET A 51 20.36 -7.24 -2.58
CA MET A 51 20.72 -8.31 -3.53
C MET A 51 22.21 -8.65 -3.50
N VAL A 52 23.07 -7.63 -3.39
CA VAL A 52 24.52 -7.82 -3.19
C VAL A 52 24.80 -8.60 -1.91
N GLN A 53 24.12 -8.27 -0.80
CA GLN A 53 24.25 -9.03 0.46
C GLN A 53 23.84 -10.49 0.33
N GLN A 54 22.94 -10.77 -0.60
CA GLN A 54 22.41 -12.11 -0.86
C GLN A 54 23.27 -12.89 -1.87
N GLY A 55 24.34 -12.30 -2.40
CA GLY A 55 25.24 -12.93 -3.37
C GLY A 55 24.72 -12.94 -4.80
N MET A 56 23.65 -12.21 -5.12
CA MET A 56 23.06 -12.16 -6.46
C MET A 56 23.78 -11.23 -7.43
N LEU A 57 24.32 -10.14 -6.89
CA LEU A 57 24.98 -9.08 -7.66
C LEU A 57 26.35 -8.84 -7.05
N ASP A 58 27.32 -8.54 -7.89
CA ASP A 58 28.64 -8.13 -7.44
C ASP A 58 28.55 -6.68 -6.88
N PRO A 59 29.12 -6.43 -5.68
CA PRO A 59 29.10 -5.12 -5.05
C PRO A 59 29.74 -4.02 -5.91
N LEU A 60 30.89 -4.32 -6.54
CA LEU A 60 31.65 -3.33 -7.30
C LEU A 60 30.93 -3.01 -8.59
N ASP A 61 30.45 -4.03 -9.31
CA ASP A 61 29.69 -3.82 -10.55
C ASP A 61 28.46 -2.94 -10.29
N LEU A 62 27.66 -3.27 -9.28
CA LEU A 62 26.49 -2.47 -8.94
C LEU A 62 26.84 -1.02 -8.61
N MET A 63 27.93 -0.79 -7.86
CA MET A 63 28.40 0.56 -7.59
C MET A 63 28.77 1.32 -8.87
N TRP A 64 29.41 0.67 -9.84
CA TRP A 64 29.74 1.29 -11.14
C TRP A 64 28.50 1.66 -11.93
N PHE A 65 27.53 0.75 -12.09
CA PHE A 65 26.31 1.05 -12.86
C PHE A 65 25.47 2.16 -12.21
N VAL A 66 25.36 2.17 -10.88
CA VAL A 66 24.66 3.22 -10.13
C VAL A 66 25.38 4.57 -10.25
N ALA A 67 26.71 4.58 -10.16
CA ALA A 67 27.50 5.78 -10.35
C ALA A 67 27.33 6.33 -11.77
N ILE A 68 27.44 5.49 -12.80
CA ILE A 68 27.25 5.87 -14.20
C ILE A 68 25.85 6.45 -14.42
N GLY A 69 24.81 5.73 -14.00
CA GLY A 69 23.42 6.17 -14.17
C GLY A 69 23.15 7.51 -13.50
N SER A 70 23.53 7.66 -12.23
CA SER A 70 23.34 8.90 -11.47
C SER A 70 24.12 10.10 -12.04
N VAL A 71 25.31 9.87 -12.61
CA VAL A 71 26.11 10.90 -13.30
C VAL A 71 25.45 11.32 -14.60
N LEU A 72 25.00 10.36 -15.42
CA LEU A 72 24.32 10.62 -16.70
C LEU A 72 23.00 11.39 -16.49
N GLY A 73 22.20 11.00 -15.50
CA GLY A 73 20.97 11.73 -15.13
C GLY A 73 21.26 13.17 -14.68
N GLY A 74 22.35 13.36 -13.92
CA GLY A 74 22.84 14.68 -13.53
C GLY A 74 23.30 15.53 -14.73
N GLU A 75 24.07 14.96 -15.66
CA GLU A 75 24.49 15.64 -16.90
C GLU A 75 23.28 16.03 -17.76
N ALA A 76 22.31 15.12 -17.95
CA ALA A 76 21.10 15.39 -18.72
C ALA A 76 20.31 16.55 -18.13
N THR A 77 20.19 16.60 -16.81
CA THR A 77 19.50 17.67 -16.10
C THR A 77 20.25 19.00 -16.17
N PHE A 78 21.57 18.99 -16.04
CA PHE A 78 22.39 20.19 -16.20
C PHE A 78 22.31 20.72 -17.64
N TRP A 79 22.34 19.83 -18.64
CA TRP A 79 22.18 20.20 -20.04
C TRP A 79 20.81 20.80 -20.31
N LEU A 80 19.74 20.19 -19.77
CA LEU A 80 18.39 20.72 -19.82
C LEU A 80 18.31 22.13 -19.21
N GLY A 81 18.92 22.33 -18.04
CA GLY A 81 19.00 23.64 -17.39
C GLY A 81 19.81 24.66 -18.19
N ARG A 82 20.87 24.26 -18.87
CA ARG A 82 21.68 25.13 -19.74
C ARG A 82 20.92 25.51 -21.01
N HIS A 83 20.20 24.56 -21.60
CA HIS A 83 19.35 24.82 -22.76
C HIS A 83 18.20 25.76 -22.40
N ALA A 84 17.54 25.51 -21.27
CA ALA A 84 16.54 26.41 -20.70
C ALA A 84 17.14 27.81 -20.47
N ARG A 85 18.28 27.92 -19.78
CA ARG A 85 18.97 29.19 -19.55
C ARG A 85 19.24 29.94 -20.85
N ARG A 86 19.74 29.27 -21.91
CA ARG A 86 20.00 29.91 -23.22
C ARG A 86 18.74 30.39 -23.93
N GLY A 87 17.66 29.62 -23.89
CA GLY A 87 16.37 30.02 -24.47
C GLY A 87 15.68 31.14 -23.69
N MET A 88 15.96 31.22 -22.39
CA MET A 88 15.44 32.24 -21.49
C MET A 88 16.29 33.53 -21.51
N LEU A 89 17.61 33.41 -21.65
CA LEU A 89 18.53 34.56 -21.79
C LEU A 89 18.23 35.30 -23.09
N GLY A 90 17.68 36.51 -22.97
CA GLY A 90 17.24 37.36 -24.08
C GLY A 90 15.73 37.40 -24.29
N ARG A 91 14.95 36.49 -23.68
CA ARG A 91 13.48 36.50 -23.74
C ARG A 91 12.83 36.72 -22.36
N TRP A 92 13.44 36.23 -21.28
CA TRP A 92 12.90 36.25 -19.92
C TRP A 92 13.96 36.74 -18.89
N ASN A 93 13.55 37.46 -17.84
CA ASN A 93 14.45 37.92 -16.75
C ASN A 93 14.70 36.80 -15.72
N VAL A 94 15.60 35.87 -16.06
CA VAL A 94 15.96 34.70 -15.22
C VAL A 94 16.56 35.11 -13.88
N GLU A 95 17.37 36.17 -13.86
CA GLU A 95 18.09 36.65 -12.68
C GLU A 95 17.16 37.22 -11.61
N GLY A 96 15.97 37.72 -12.01
CA GLY A 96 14.93 38.19 -11.10
C GLY A 96 14.19 37.08 -10.34
N MET A 97 14.31 35.81 -10.73
CA MET A 97 13.54 34.70 -10.17
C MET A 97 14.02 34.33 -8.76
N ALA A 98 13.09 34.12 -7.81
CA ALA A 98 13.44 33.71 -6.45
C ALA A 98 14.20 32.36 -6.39
N ALA A 99 13.93 31.46 -7.34
CA ALA A 99 14.65 30.20 -7.48
C ALA A 99 16.11 30.40 -7.90
N TYR A 100 16.38 31.34 -8.81
CA TYR A 100 17.73 31.70 -9.26
C TYR A 100 18.56 32.26 -8.09
N ARG A 101 18.03 33.24 -7.36
CA ARG A 101 18.73 33.84 -6.19
C ARG A 101 19.03 32.84 -5.08
N ARG A 102 18.14 31.86 -4.85
CA ARG A 102 18.40 30.77 -3.89
C ARG A 102 19.49 29.83 -4.37
N ALA A 103 19.48 29.46 -5.66
CA ALA A 103 20.51 28.65 -6.28
C ALA A 103 21.88 29.33 -6.20
N GLU A 104 21.96 30.59 -6.61
CA GLU A 104 23.17 31.41 -6.54
C GLU A 104 23.74 31.47 -5.12
N LYS A 105 22.91 31.74 -4.11
CA LYS A 105 23.32 31.77 -2.70
C LYS A 105 23.83 30.41 -2.20
N LEU A 106 23.22 29.31 -2.66
CA LEU A 106 23.65 27.95 -2.31
C LEU A 106 25.06 27.67 -2.85
N PHE A 107 25.30 27.96 -4.14
CA PHE A 107 26.57 27.74 -4.81
C PHE A 107 27.66 28.75 -4.39
N ALA A 108 27.28 29.97 -4.00
CA ALA A 108 28.20 30.94 -3.41
C ALA A 108 28.74 30.47 -2.05
N ARG A 109 27.90 29.79 -1.24
CA ARG A 109 28.29 29.29 0.09
C ARG A 109 29.06 27.97 0.06
N HIS A 110 28.64 27.02 -0.77
CA HIS A 110 29.16 25.65 -0.75
C HIS A 110 29.97 25.27 -2.01
N GLY A 111 30.08 26.17 -2.98
CA GLY A 111 30.78 25.91 -4.24
C GLY A 111 30.24 24.69 -4.96
N GLY A 112 31.13 23.94 -5.63
CA GLY A 112 30.74 22.71 -6.32
C GLY A 112 30.42 21.53 -5.40
N PHE A 113 30.81 21.60 -4.12
CA PHE A 113 30.45 20.59 -3.12
C PHE A 113 28.93 20.52 -2.88
N ALA A 114 28.19 21.60 -3.20
CA ALA A 114 26.73 21.59 -3.24
C ALA A 114 26.16 20.50 -4.17
N ILE A 115 26.85 20.16 -5.27
CA ILE A 115 26.45 19.07 -6.17
C ILE A 115 26.52 17.72 -5.45
N VAL A 116 27.56 17.52 -4.63
CA VAL A 116 27.76 16.28 -3.87
C VAL A 116 26.66 16.10 -2.83
N MET A 117 26.46 17.11 -1.98
CA MET A 117 25.41 17.07 -0.95
C MET A 117 24.01 16.99 -1.57
N GLY A 118 23.82 17.67 -2.71
CA GLY A 118 22.56 17.69 -3.44
C GLY A 118 22.09 16.32 -3.90
N ARG A 119 23.01 15.43 -4.26
CA ARG A 119 22.68 14.08 -4.73
C ARG A 119 22.04 13.19 -3.65
N PHE A 120 22.36 13.41 -2.37
CA PHE A 120 21.75 12.69 -1.25
C PHE A 120 20.36 13.24 -0.86
N LEU A 121 19.84 14.24 -1.57
CA LEU A 121 18.54 14.85 -1.28
C LEU A 121 17.36 14.16 -1.98
N GLY A 122 17.55 12.93 -2.50
CA GLY A 122 16.50 12.11 -3.12
C GLY A 122 15.84 12.80 -4.32
N PRO A 123 14.51 13.08 -4.33
CA PRO A 123 13.84 13.65 -5.50
C PRO A 123 14.30 15.07 -5.85
N VAL A 124 14.91 15.76 -4.89
CA VAL A 124 15.42 17.11 -5.12
C VAL A 124 16.83 17.06 -5.75
N ALA A 125 17.42 15.86 -5.87
CA ALA A 125 18.75 15.67 -6.47
C ALA A 125 18.81 16.22 -7.90
N GLY A 126 17.77 16.02 -8.71
CA GLY A 126 17.69 16.61 -10.06
C GLY A 126 17.62 18.14 -10.06
N PHE A 127 17.07 18.77 -9.03
CA PHE A 127 16.99 20.24 -8.98
C PHE A 127 18.36 20.90 -8.82
N VAL A 128 19.32 20.22 -8.21
CA VAL A 128 20.64 20.80 -7.91
C VAL A 128 21.48 21.02 -9.18
N PRO A 129 21.65 20.03 -10.09
CA PRO A 129 22.24 20.25 -11.41
C PRO A 129 21.51 21.29 -12.25
N PHE A 130 20.18 21.30 -12.23
CA PHE A 130 19.39 22.29 -12.97
C PHE A 130 19.65 23.71 -12.43
N ALA A 131 19.63 23.87 -11.11
CA ALA A 131 19.94 25.12 -10.43
C ALA A 131 21.38 25.58 -10.71
N ALA A 132 22.36 24.67 -10.74
CA ALA A 132 23.74 24.97 -11.11
C ALA A 132 23.85 25.51 -12.54
N ALA A 133 23.11 24.90 -13.48
CA ALA A 133 23.08 25.35 -14.87
C ALA A 133 22.45 26.74 -15.01
N LEU A 134 21.33 26.98 -14.31
CA LEU A 134 20.67 28.29 -14.27
C LEU A 134 21.57 29.37 -13.68
N ALA A 135 22.26 29.07 -12.57
CA ALA A 135 23.25 29.95 -11.93
C ALA A 135 24.52 30.18 -12.79
N GLY A 136 24.61 29.52 -13.94
CA GLY A 136 25.67 29.72 -14.90
C GLY A 136 27.00 29.07 -14.55
N MET A 137 26.96 27.99 -13.75
CA MET A 137 28.13 27.18 -13.47
C MET A 137 28.78 26.68 -14.78
N GLU A 138 30.11 26.73 -14.83
CA GLU A 138 30.87 26.24 -15.98
C GLU A 138 30.69 24.71 -16.13
N THR A 139 30.51 24.23 -17.37
CA THR A 139 30.29 22.80 -17.66
C THR A 139 31.41 21.92 -17.13
N ARG A 140 32.67 22.34 -17.27
CA ARG A 140 33.83 21.55 -16.81
C ARG A 140 33.80 21.40 -15.29
N ARG A 141 33.54 22.51 -14.59
CA ARG A 141 33.43 22.52 -13.13
C ARG A 141 32.27 21.63 -12.68
N PHE A 142 31.10 21.76 -13.30
CA PHE A 142 29.95 20.90 -12.98
C PHE A 142 30.29 19.42 -13.17
N ARG A 143 30.84 19.03 -14.32
CA ARG A 143 31.16 17.63 -14.64
C ARG A 143 32.11 16.99 -13.63
N ILE A 144 33.14 17.73 -13.18
CA ILE A 144 34.07 17.25 -12.14
C ILE A 144 33.31 16.93 -10.85
N TRP A 145 32.51 17.88 -10.34
CA TRP A 145 31.75 17.68 -9.11
C TRP A 145 30.65 16.63 -9.26
N ASN A 146 30.04 16.53 -10.44
CA ASN A 146 29.04 15.53 -10.79
C ASN A 146 29.62 14.12 -10.76
N LEU A 147 30.82 13.92 -11.34
CA LEU A 147 31.54 12.65 -11.33
C LEU A 147 31.97 12.28 -9.90
N LEU A 148 32.56 13.22 -9.17
CA LEU A 148 33.01 13.02 -7.78
C LEU A 148 31.86 12.70 -6.82
N SER A 149 30.61 13.03 -7.18
CA SER A 149 29.45 12.73 -6.36
C SER A 149 28.76 11.41 -6.70
N GLY A 150 29.03 10.82 -7.87
CA GLY A 150 28.38 9.57 -8.30
C GLY A 150 28.83 8.38 -7.45
N PHE A 151 30.15 8.25 -7.23
CA PHE A 151 30.73 7.15 -6.47
C PHE A 151 30.36 7.17 -4.98
N PRO A 152 30.49 8.28 -4.23
CA PRO A 152 30.07 8.31 -2.83
C PRO A 152 28.60 7.96 -2.65
N TYR A 153 27.73 8.40 -3.57
CA TYR A 153 26.31 8.04 -3.57
C TYR A 153 26.11 6.54 -3.75
N ALA A 154 26.77 5.94 -4.75
CA ALA A 154 26.69 4.51 -5.02
C ALA A 154 27.22 3.67 -3.84
N ILE A 155 28.40 4.01 -3.32
CA ILE A 155 29.00 3.32 -2.16
C ILE A 155 28.06 3.37 -0.95
N PHE A 156 27.52 4.55 -0.64
CA PHE A 156 26.65 4.73 0.51
C PHE A 156 25.35 3.91 0.38
N HIS A 157 24.63 4.02 -0.73
CA HIS A 157 23.32 3.39 -0.88
C HIS A 157 23.41 1.87 -1.10
N VAL A 158 24.38 1.40 -1.90
CA VAL A 158 24.64 -0.04 -2.04
C VAL A 158 25.07 -0.62 -0.69
N GLY A 159 25.95 0.07 0.05
CA GLY A 159 26.39 -0.35 1.38
C GLY A 159 25.27 -0.33 2.43
N PHE A 160 24.41 0.69 2.40
CA PHE A 160 23.25 0.79 3.28
C PHE A 160 22.25 -0.35 3.02
N GLY A 161 21.93 -0.62 1.76
CA GLY A 161 21.15 -1.78 1.34
C GLY A 161 21.75 -3.11 1.81
N TYR A 162 23.07 -3.27 1.65
CA TYR A 162 23.78 -4.45 2.12
C TYR A 162 23.61 -4.65 3.63
N ALA A 163 23.83 -3.59 4.41
CA ALA A 163 23.69 -3.62 5.87
C ALA A 163 22.25 -3.95 6.30
N LEU A 164 21.24 -3.41 5.61
CA LEU A 164 19.84 -3.76 5.83
C LEU A 164 19.59 -5.26 5.59
N GLY A 165 20.04 -5.80 4.46
CA GLY A 165 19.90 -7.23 4.14
C GLY A 165 20.57 -8.13 5.18
N ALA A 166 21.77 -7.75 5.65
CA ALA A 166 22.49 -8.47 6.69
C ALA A 166 21.70 -8.46 8.03
N GLY A 167 21.17 -7.29 8.41
CA GLY A 167 20.34 -7.13 9.61
C GLY A 167 19.09 -8.01 9.59
N PHE A 168 18.36 -8.03 8.47
CA PHE A 168 17.18 -8.89 8.30
C PHE A 168 17.51 -10.38 8.40
N THR A 169 18.65 -10.82 7.84
CA THR A 169 19.11 -12.22 7.96
C THR A 169 19.28 -12.64 9.41
N LYS A 170 19.97 -11.79 10.17
CA LYS A 170 20.42 -12.12 11.52
C LYS A 170 19.28 -12.02 12.52
N LEU A 171 18.41 -11.02 12.37
CA LEU A 171 17.35 -10.71 13.32
C LEU A 171 16.00 -11.36 12.96
N GLY A 172 15.73 -11.64 11.68
CA GLY A 172 14.46 -12.21 11.22
C GLY A 172 14.03 -13.49 11.95
N PRO A 173 14.90 -14.49 12.13
CA PRO A 173 14.56 -15.72 12.85
C PRO A 173 14.19 -15.49 14.33
N MET A 174 14.73 -14.43 14.95
CA MET A 174 14.48 -14.07 16.35
C MET A 174 13.18 -13.26 16.53
N MET A 175 12.64 -12.70 15.45
CA MET A 175 11.40 -11.91 15.50
C MET A 175 10.15 -12.79 15.62
N THR A 176 9.21 -12.35 16.46
CA THR A 176 7.88 -12.97 16.57
C THR A 176 6.97 -12.54 15.42
N ARG A 177 5.86 -13.26 15.20
CA ARG A 177 4.81 -12.88 14.23
C ARG A 177 4.31 -11.45 14.47
N ASN A 178 4.12 -11.06 15.73
CA ASN A 178 3.67 -9.72 16.10
C ASN A 178 4.77 -8.69 15.80
N THR A 179 6.03 -9.00 16.07
CA THR A 179 7.17 -8.12 15.81
C THR A 179 7.33 -7.79 14.33
N LEU A 180 7.23 -8.81 13.45
CA LEU A 180 7.30 -8.61 11.99
C LEU A 180 6.14 -7.77 11.47
N PHE A 181 4.93 -7.99 11.99
CA PHE A 181 3.78 -7.21 11.61
C PHE A 181 3.92 -5.73 12.01
N LEU A 182 4.33 -5.48 13.26
CA LEU A 182 4.59 -4.13 13.76
C LEU A 182 5.72 -3.44 12.97
N LEU A 183 6.78 -4.16 12.62
CA LEU A 183 7.84 -3.63 11.75
C LEU A 183 7.28 -3.23 10.38
N GLY A 184 6.41 -4.04 9.79
CA GLY A 184 5.71 -3.70 8.55
C GLY A 184 4.92 -2.40 8.66
N LEU A 185 4.19 -2.18 9.77
CA LEU A 185 3.48 -0.92 10.03
C LEU A 185 4.43 0.26 10.16
N VAL A 186 5.55 0.10 10.84
CA VAL A 186 6.58 1.14 10.98
C VAL A 186 7.17 1.50 9.62
N VAL A 187 7.44 0.51 8.76
CA VAL A 187 7.94 0.73 7.39
C VAL A 187 6.90 1.47 6.55
N ILE A 188 5.62 1.10 6.62
CA ILE A 188 4.54 1.80 5.92
C ILE A 188 4.43 3.25 6.43
N ALA A 189 4.46 3.47 7.74
CA ALA A 189 4.43 4.81 8.32
C ALA A 189 5.65 5.64 7.88
N ALA A 190 6.84 5.07 7.87
CA ALA A 190 8.05 5.72 7.37
C ALA A 190 7.95 6.06 5.88
N LEU A 191 7.38 5.17 5.07
CA LEU A 191 7.13 5.40 3.66
C LEU A 191 6.12 6.54 3.44
N ILE A 192 5.01 6.55 4.19
CA ILE A 192 4.03 7.65 4.15
C ILE A 192 4.70 8.98 4.53
N PHE A 193 5.45 9.02 5.64
CA PHE A 193 6.18 10.21 6.06
C PHE A 193 7.16 10.69 4.99
N TRP A 194 7.89 9.74 4.38
CA TRP A 194 8.83 10.02 3.32
C TRP A 194 8.14 10.58 2.06
N ILE A 195 7.04 9.97 1.60
CA ILE A 195 6.23 10.47 0.47
C ILE A 195 5.71 11.88 0.78
N LEU A 196 5.13 12.10 1.95
CA LEU A 196 4.60 13.41 2.34
C LEU A 196 5.70 14.47 2.42
N ARG A 197 6.88 14.12 2.94
CA ARG A 197 8.04 15.02 2.96
C ARG A 197 8.56 15.32 1.55
N ARG A 198 8.49 14.34 0.64
CA ARG A 198 8.81 14.56 -0.79
C ARG A 198 7.81 15.54 -1.42
N LEU A 199 6.52 15.37 -1.17
CA LEU A 199 5.47 16.27 -1.66
C LEU A 199 5.58 17.68 -1.07
N ASP A 200 5.75 17.82 0.24
CA ASP A 200 5.92 19.11 0.94
C ASP A 200 7.06 19.94 0.35
N ARG A 201 8.18 19.28 0.00
CA ARG A 201 9.31 19.93 -0.67
C ARG A 201 9.02 20.25 -2.14
N ALA A 202 8.35 19.37 -2.88
CA ALA A 202 8.14 19.52 -4.33
C ALA A 202 7.03 20.53 -4.69
N VAL A 203 5.94 20.56 -3.93
CA VAL A 203 4.73 21.35 -4.22
C VAL A 203 5.03 22.83 -4.45
N PRO A 204 5.82 23.54 -3.61
CA PRO A 204 6.13 24.95 -3.85
C PRO A 204 6.82 25.20 -5.21
N TYR A 205 7.71 24.31 -5.63
CA TYR A 205 8.40 24.42 -6.92
C TYR A 205 7.45 24.14 -8.08
N LEU A 206 6.60 23.12 -7.96
CA LEU A 206 5.59 22.79 -8.96
C LEU A 206 4.59 23.95 -9.15
N LEU A 207 4.12 24.54 -8.05
CA LEU A 207 3.23 25.69 -8.09
C LEU A 207 3.91 26.95 -8.67
N ALA A 208 5.18 27.17 -8.37
CA ALA A 208 5.95 28.27 -8.96
C ALA A 208 6.15 28.07 -10.47
N MET A 209 6.52 26.87 -10.90
CA MET A 209 6.70 26.51 -12.31
C MET A 209 5.39 26.60 -13.09
N ALA A 210 4.31 26.01 -12.56
CA ALA A 210 2.98 26.13 -13.14
C ALA A 210 2.53 27.59 -13.20
N GLY A 211 2.94 28.42 -12.24
CA GLY A 211 2.68 29.87 -12.27
C GLY A 211 3.35 30.57 -13.41
N GLY A 212 4.67 30.40 -13.55
CA GLY A 212 5.42 30.99 -14.65
C GLY A 212 4.89 30.55 -16.02
N LEU A 213 4.51 29.26 -16.17
CA LEU A 213 3.91 28.76 -17.41
C LEU A 213 2.55 29.41 -17.68
N MET A 214 1.68 29.52 -16.67
CA MET A 214 0.36 30.14 -16.83
C MET A 214 0.46 31.64 -17.13
N ASP A 215 1.39 32.36 -16.48
CA ASP A 215 1.64 33.78 -16.73
C ASP A 215 2.17 34.01 -18.17
N GLU A 216 2.90 33.06 -18.71
CA GLU A 216 3.39 33.11 -20.10
C GLU A 216 2.30 32.77 -21.11
N ILE A 217 1.49 31.73 -20.85
CA ILE A 217 0.32 31.38 -21.68
C ILE A 217 -0.65 32.58 -21.73
N ALA A 218 -0.89 33.24 -20.59
CA ALA A 218 -1.77 34.40 -20.51
C ALA A 218 -1.25 35.59 -21.34
N ARG A 219 0.06 35.74 -21.49
CA ARG A 219 0.71 36.81 -22.28
C ARG A 219 0.90 36.46 -23.76
N HIS A 220 0.53 35.25 -24.19
CA HIS A 220 0.67 34.84 -25.58
C HIS A 220 -0.32 35.60 -26.48
N PRO A 221 0.09 36.16 -27.64
CA PRO A 221 -0.77 37.03 -28.46
C PRO A 221 -2.10 36.41 -28.90
N ARG A 222 -2.14 35.10 -29.12
CA ARG A 222 -3.38 34.36 -29.43
C ARG A 222 -4.34 34.26 -28.25
N VAL A 223 -3.81 34.14 -27.03
CA VAL A 223 -4.62 34.04 -25.81
C VAL A 223 -5.12 35.42 -25.41
N ASP A 224 -4.28 36.45 -25.56
CA ASP A 224 -4.67 37.84 -25.32
C ASP A 224 -5.75 38.32 -26.32
N SER A 225 -5.55 38.05 -27.63
CA SER A 225 -6.57 38.36 -28.65
C SER A 225 -7.85 37.52 -28.54
N TRP A 226 -7.80 36.33 -27.96
CA TRP A 226 -8.99 35.56 -27.59
C TRP A 226 -9.67 36.16 -26.34
N GLY A 227 -8.89 36.56 -25.35
CA GLY A 227 -9.37 37.20 -24.13
C GLY A 227 -10.11 38.52 -24.40
N GLY A 228 -9.61 39.31 -25.35
CA GLY A 228 -10.30 40.50 -25.84
C GLY A 228 -11.63 40.19 -26.54
N ARG A 229 -11.75 39.04 -27.23
CA ARG A 229 -13.00 38.57 -27.85
C ARG A 229 -14.00 38.00 -26.85
N HIS A 230 -13.53 37.43 -25.74
CA HIS A 230 -14.37 36.81 -24.71
C HIS A 230 -14.05 37.34 -23.29
N PRO A 231 -14.29 38.63 -23.01
CA PRO A 231 -13.82 39.29 -21.80
C PRO A 231 -14.43 38.71 -20.51
N LYS A 232 -15.72 38.33 -20.54
CA LYS A 232 -16.40 37.72 -19.37
C LYS A 232 -15.80 36.36 -19.02
N THR A 233 -15.54 35.52 -20.03
CA THR A 233 -14.98 34.17 -19.86
C THR A 233 -13.54 34.25 -19.40
N ALA A 234 -12.72 35.11 -20.01
CA ALA A 234 -11.35 35.35 -19.61
C ALA A 234 -11.25 35.85 -18.17
N ALA A 235 -12.08 36.81 -17.77
CA ALA A 235 -12.13 37.31 -16.39
C ALA A 235 -12.60 36.25 -15.38
N TRP A 236 -13.49 35.33 -15.78
CA TRP A 236 -13.88 34.20 -14.93
C TRP A 236 -12.71 33.22 -14.75
N ILE A 237 -12.02 32.83 -15.83
CA ILE A 237 -10.85 31.93 -15.77
C ILE A 237 -9.74 32.56 -14.92
N ALA A 238 -9.41 33.84 -15.15
CA ALA A 238 -8.40 34.56 -14.40
C ALA A 238 -8.72 34.57 -12.89
N ARG A 239 -9.98 34.79 -12.51
CA ARG A 239 -10.41 34.70 -11.10
C ARG A 239 -10.24 33.30 -10.51
N ARG A 240 -10.40 32.24 -11.30
CA ARG A 240 -10.19 30.84 -10.86
C ARG A 240 -8.72 30.45 -10.76
N LEU A 241 -7.83 31.16 -11.47
CA LEU A 241 -6.38 30.96 -11.39
C LEU A 241 -5.69 31.89 -10.37
N ASP A 242 -6.43 32.84 -9.79
CA ASP A 242 -5.92 33.78 -8.78
C ASP A 242 -5.44 33.04 -7.52
N ARG A 243 -4.18 33.26 -7.17
CA ARG A 243 -3.50 32.63 -6.01
C ARG A 243 -3.64 33.43 -4.73
N SER A 244 -3.99 34.71 -4.84
CA SER A 244 -4.04 35.65 -3.70
C SER A 244 -5.28 35.45 -2.84
N LYS A 245 -6.35 34.90 -3.43
CA LYS A 245 -7.64 34.68 -2.77
C LYS A 245 -7.97 33.21 -2.72
N PHE A 246 -8.53 32.77 -1.60
CA PHE A 246 -9.01 31.39 -1.44
C PHE A 246 -10.04 31.01 -2.51
N SER A 247 -10.93 31.94 -2.90
CA SER A 247 -11.98 31.74 -3.92
C SER A 247 -11.45 31.44 -5.33
N GLY A 248 -10.16 31.68 -5.58
CA GLY A 248 -9.52 31.45 -6.87
C GLY A 248 -8.95 30.04 -6.99
N LEU A 249 -7.63 29.92 -7.12
CA LEU A 249 -6.94 28.67 -7.37
C LEU A 249 -7.13 27.65 -6.24
N PRO A 250 -7.03 28.00 -4.94
CA PRO A 250 -7.19 27.03 -3.86
C PRO A 250 -8.55 26.34 -3.88
N LEU A 251 -9.65 27.09 -3.96
CA LEU A 251 -10.99 26.52 -4.05
C LEU A 251 -11.20 25.72 -5.34
N SER A 252 -10.64 26.17 -6.46
CA SER A 252 -10.73 25.43 -7.73
C SER A 252 -10.02 24.08 -7.67
N LEU A 253 -8.86 24.02 -7.01
CA LEU A 253 -8.13 22.77 -6.78
C LEU A 253 -8.88 21.84 -5.82
N LEU A 254 -9.47 22.37 -4.74
CA LEU A 254 -10.31 21.57 -3.83
C LEU A 254 -11.55 21.02 -4.54
N ALA A 255 -12.19 21.81 -5.39
CA ALA A 255 -13.35 21.38 -6.17
C ALA A 255 -12.97 20.30 -7.20
N LEU A 256 -11.86 20.46 -7.91
CA LEU A 256 -11.36 19.43 -8.84
C LEU A 256 -11.01 18.13 -8.12
N ALA A 257 -10.33 18.24 -6.97
CA ALA A 257 -10.02 17.09 -6.11
C ALA A 257 -11.31 16.41 -5.63
N PHE A 258 -12.32 17.17 -5.20
CA PHE A 258 -13.61 16.62 -4.80
C PHE A 258 -14.30 15.86 -5.94
N LEU A 259 -14.36 16.44 -7.14
CA LEU A 259 -14.97 15.79 -8.31
C LEU A 259 -14.22 14.52 -8.72
N TYR A 260 -12.88 14.55 -8.66
CA TYR A 260 -12.06 13.37 -8.89
C TYR A 260 -12.36 12.28 -7.86
N LEU A 261 -12.34 12.59 -6.56
CA LEU A 261 -12.66 11.62 -5.51
C LEU A 261 -14.09 11.08 -5.64
N ALA A 262 -15.06 11.92 -6.00
CA ALA A 262 -16.43 11.51 -6.27
C ALA A 262 -16.50 10.53 -7.46
N SER A 263 -15.78 10.80 -8.55
CA SER A 263 -15.71 9.88 -9.70
C SER A 263 -15.09 8.53 -9.34
N VAL A 264 -14.03 8.52 -8.52
CA VAL A 264 -13.40 7.28 -8.04
C VAL A 264 -14.33 6.51 -7.10
N LEU A 265 -15.07 7.21 -6.23
CA LEU A 265 -16.07 6.57 -5.36
C LEU A 265 -17.22 5.97 -6.16
N VAL A 266 -17.70 6.67 -7.19
CA VAL A 266 -18.74 6.15 -8.10
C VAL A 266 -18.22 4.93 -8.85
N GLY A 267 -16.99 4.99 -9.40
CA GLY A 267 -16.34 3.84 -10.05
C GLY A 267 -16.28 2.63 -9.12
N LEU A 268 -15.71 2.81 -7.93
CA LEU A 268 -15.64 1.74 -6.91
C LEU A 268 -17.03 1.17 -6.55
N SER A 269 -18.06 2.03 -6.48
CA SER A 269 -19.43 1.61 -6.18
C SER A 269 -20.05 0.81 -7.34
N LEU A 270 -19.76 1.20 -8.59
CA LEU A 270 -20.21 0.47 -9.78
C LEU A 270 -19.51 -0.89 -9.86
N ASP A 271 -18.20 -0.96 -9.62
CA ASP A 271 -17.45 -2.21 -9.64
C ASP A 271 -18.02 -3.21 -8.61
N PHE A 272 -18.34 -2.71 -7.41
CA PHE A 272 -19.01 -3.49 -6.38
C PHE A 272 -20.39 -4.00 -6.84
N LEU A 273 -21.23 -3.14 -7.42
CA LEU A 273 -22.59 -3.50 -7.84
C LEU A 273 -22.61 -4.48 -9.03
N GLN A 274 -21.60 -4.41 -9.91
CA GLN A 274 -21.47 -5.29 -11.07
C GLN A 274 -20.86 -6.66 -10.72
N SER A 275 -20.55 -6.90 -9.43
CA SER A 275 -19.90 -8.13 -8.96
C SER A 275 -18.53 -8.37 -9.61
N ASP A 276 -17.80 -7.29 -9.87
CA ASP A 276 -16.47 -7.31 -10.46
C ASP A 276 -15.43 -8.02 -9.56
N PRO A 277 -14.21 -8.30 -10.06
CA PRO A 277 -13.14 -8.97 -9.31
C PRO A 277 -12.91 -8.44 -7.88
N ILE A 278 -13.24 -7.17 -7.62
CA ILE A 278 -13.19 -6.55 -6.30
C ILE A 278 -13.98 -7.30 -5.22
N VAL A 279 -15.14 -7.88 -5.55
CA VAL A 279 -15.97 -8.63 -4.59
C VAL A 279 -15.29 -9.95 -4.20
N GLN A 280 -14.58 -10.57 -5.14
CA GLN A 280 -13.81 -11.78 -4.87
C GLN A 280 -12.55 -11.47 -4.05
N ILE A 281 -11.83 -10.39 -4.41
CA ILE A 281 -10.69 -9.88 -3.63
C ILE A 281 -11.11 -9.59 -2.20
N ASP A 282 -12.24 -8.94 -2.00
CA ASP A 282 -12.80 -8.63 -0.67
C ASP A 282 -13.00 -9.89 0.18
N ALA A 283 -13.64 -10.92 -0.38
CA ALA A 283 -13.89 -12.19 0.31
C ALA A 283 -12.58 -12.95 0.62
N ARG A 284 -11.66 -13.00 -0.35
CA ARG A 284 -10.36 -13.67 -0.20
C ARG A 284 -9.46 -12.98 0.81
N LEU A 285 -9.44 -11.65 0.79
CA LEU A 285 -8.67 -10.85 1.74
C LEU A 285 -9.22 -11.04 3.16
N ALA A 286 -10.55 -11.06 3.34
CA ALA A 286 -11.19 -11.36 4.61
C ALA A 286 -10.76 -12.74 5.16
N ALA A 287 -10.79 -13.78 4.31
CA ALA A 287 -10.35 -15.11 4.69
C ALA A 287 -8.84 -15.18 4.99
N LEU A 288 -8.02 -14.45 4.23
CA LEU A 288 -6.58 -14.34 4.43
C LEU A 288 -6.23 -13.65 5.76
N MET A 289 -6.89 -12.54 6.10
CA MET A 289 -6.66 -11.81 7.36
C MET A 289 -6.88 -12.71 8.57
N ARG A 290 -7.86 -13.61 8.51
CA ARG A 290 -8.17 -14.56 9.57
C ARG A 290 -7.02 -15.55 9.85
N LEU A 291 -6.24 -15.93 8.84
CA LEU A 291 -5.04 -16.77 9.02
C LEU A 291 -3.96 -16.06 9.86
N PHE A 292 -3.95 -14.73 9.86
CA PHE A 292 -2.98 -13.93 10.60
C PHE A 292 -3.42 -13.55 12.01
N TRP A 293 -4.59 -14.01 12.46
CA TRP A 293 -5.08 -13.73 13.81
C TRP A 293 -4.16 -14.28 14.90
N THR A 294 -3.79 -13.41 15.83
CA THR A 294 -3.13 -13.74 17.10
C THR A 294 -3.88 -13.05 18.22
N PRO A 295 -3.97 -13.62 19.44
CA PRO A 295 -4.58 -12.94 20.58
C PRO A 295 -4.00 -11.53 20.80
N GLY A 296 -2.68 -11.37 20.68
CA GLY A 296 -2.00 -10.09 20.85
C GLY A 296 -2.31 -9.07 19.76
N LEU A 297 -2.33 -9.48 18.48
CA LEU A 297 -2.66 -8.56 17.38
C LEU A 297 -4.15 -8.20 17.39
N ILE A 298 -5.05 -9.14 17.70
CA ILE A 298 -6.48 -8.85 17.87
C ILE A 298 -6.67 -7.78 18.94
N GLN A 299 -5.99 -7.89 20.08
CA GLN A 299 -6.05 -6.88 21.15
C GLN A 299 -5.53 -5.51 20.69
N ILE A 300 -4.37 -5.47 20.01
CA ILE A 300 -3.81 -4.22 19.46
C ILE A 300 -4.80 -3.55 18.49
N PHE A 301 -5.38 -4.33 17.56
CA PHE A 301 -6.33 -3.80 16.60
C PHE A 301 -7.67 -3.43 17.22
N THR A 302 -8.07 -4.10 18.30
CA THR A 302 -9.23 -3.72 19.12
C THR A 302 -9.01 -2.35 19.75
N TRP A 303 -7.81 -2.07 20.29
CA TRP A 303 -7.47 -0.74 20.80
C TRP A 303 -7.43 0.33 19.71
N ILE A 304 -6.92 -0.01 18.53
CA ILE A 304 -6.89 0.93 17.40
C ILE A 304 -8.30 1.24 16.90
N THR A 305 -9.16 0.24 16.71
CA THR A 305 -10.54 0.48 16.24
C THR A 305 -11.38 1.25 17.27
N ALA A 306 -11.04 1.17 18.57
CA ALA A 306 -11.70 1.96 19.61
C ALA A 306 -11.56 3.47 19.40
N LEU A 307 -10.53 3.93 18.67
CA LEU A 307 -10.40 5.34 18.28
C LEU A 307 -11.53 5.79 17.32
N GLY A 308 -12.11 4.86 16.56
CA GLY A 308 -13.28 5.13 15.71
C GLY A 308 -14.62 5.00 16.43
N ASP A 309 -14.63 4.73 17.75
CA ASP A 309 -15.85 4.57 18.54
C ASP A 309 -16.63 5.88 18.60
N THR A 310 -17.95 5.81 18.39
CA THR A 310 -18.81 7.00 18.28
C THR A 310 -18.87 7.79 19.59
N GLN A 311 -18.83 7.11 20.75
CA GLN A 311 -18.87 7.79 22.05
C GLN A 311 -17.57 8.56 22.31
N LEU A 312 -16.42 7.95 21.99
CA LEU A 312 -15.13 8.63 22.09
C LEU A 312 -15.06 9.83 21.15
N VAL A 313 -15.47 9.66 19.89
CA VAL A 313 -15.44 10.73 18.90
C VAL A 313 -16.40 11.87 19.25
N ALA A 314 -17.59 11.56 19.76
CA ALA A 314 -18.54 12.57 20.23
C ALA A 314 -17.94 13.41 21.38
N ALA A 315 -17.29 12.76 22.35
CA ALA A 315 -16.61 13.47 23.44
C ALA A 315 -15.48 14.38 22.93
N LEU A 316 -14.66 13.86 22.00
CA LEU A 316 -13.59 14.64 21.37
C LEU A 316 -14.13 15.81 20.54
N LEU A 317 -15.24 15.62 19.83
CA LEU A 317 -15.90 16.66 19.05
C LEU A 317 -16.40 17.78 19.96
N VAL A 318 -17.17 17.46 21.01
CA VAL A 318 -17.67 18.46 21.96
C VAL A 318 -16.52 19.26 22.55
N LEU A 319 -15.45 18.59 22.97
CA LEU A 319 -14.28 19.26 23.49
C LEU A 319 -13.60 20.16 22.45
N ALA A 320 -13.41 19.69 21.22
CA ALA A 320 -12.84 20.48 20.15
C ALA A 320 -13.69 21.73 19.85
N LEU A 321 -15.02 21.60 19.88
CA LEU A 321 -15.92 22.74 19.68
C LEU A 321 -15.87 23.73 20.84
N VAL A 322 -15.88 23.26 22.09
CA VAL A 322 -15.71 24.12 23.28
C VAL A 322 -14.36 24.84 23.21
N TRP A 323 -13.30 24.13 22.85
CA TRP A 323 -11.98 24.68 22.66
C TRP A 323 -11.99 25.78 21.59
N LEU A 324 -12.52 25.50 20.39
CA LEU A 324 -12.57 26.46 19.28
C LEU A 324 -13.46 27.66 19.59
N ALA A 325 -14.60 27.47 20.26
CA ALA A 325 -15.46 28.55 20.74
C ALA A 325 -14.71 29.43 21.75
N TRP A 326 -13.94 28.82 22.66
CA TRP A 326 -13.07 29.53 23.58
C TRP A 326 -11.94 30.28 22.86
N LEU A 327 -11.39 29.72 21.78
CA LEU A 327 -10.45 30.42 20.91
C LEU A 327 -11.13 31.51 20.04
N ARG A 328 -12.47 31.57 20.02
CA ARG A 328 -13.28 32.36 19.08
C ARG A 328 -12.98 32.06 17.61
N ARG A 329 -12.55 30.84 17.31
CA ARG A 329 -12.26 30.33 15.96
C ARG A 329 -13.48 29.62 15.39
N PHE A 330 -14.55 30.40 15.18
CA PHE A 330 -15.82 29.87 14.64
C PHE A 330 -15.70 29.44 13.17
N ASP A 331 -14.74 29.98 12.42
CA ASP A 331 -14.31 29.51 11.10
C ASP A 331 -14.00 28.01 11.12
N LEU A 332 -13.10 27.66 12.04
CA LEU A 332 -12.60 26.31 12.23
C LEU A 332 -13.68 25.37 12.80
N ALA A 333 -14.51 25.87 13.72
CA ALA A 333 -15.61 25.10 14.29
C ALA A 333 -16.67 24.77 13.23
N ALA A 334 -17.03 25.73 12.38
CA ALA A 334 -17.97 25.51 11.28
C ALA A 334 -17.45 24.45 10.30
N GLY A 335 -16.17 24.51 9.91
CA GLY A 335 -15.56 23.50 9.06
C GLY A 335 -15.61 22.09 9.68
N LEU A 336 -15.36 21.98 11.00
CA LEU A 336 -15.42 20.72 11.72
C LEU A 336 -16.83 20.12 11.78
N VAL A 337 -17.82 20.96 12.12
CA VAL A 337 -19.23 20.54 12.15
C VAL A 337 -19.71 20.13 10.77
N VAL A 338 -19.37 20.89 9.73
CA VAL A 338 -19.77 20.55 8.35
C VAL A 338 -19.14 19.24 7.89
N SER A 339 -17.83 19.05 8.15
CA SER A 339 -17.15 17.79 7.80
C SER A 339 -17.84 16.58 8.43
N LEU A 340 -18.11 16.62 9.74
CA LEU A 340 -18.70 15.48 10.45
C LEU A 340 -20.19 15.31 10.19
N GLY A 341 -20.92 16.41 10.00
CA GLY A 341 -22.33 16.37 9.62
C GLY A 341 -22.51 15.69 8.26
N LEU A 342 -21.67 16.05 7.28
CA LEU A 342 -21.68 15.41 5.97
C LEU A 342 -21.28 13.94 6.04
N ASP A 343 -20.26 13.60 6.82
CA ASP A 343 -19.86 12.21 7.08
C ASP A 343 -21.04 11.38 7.63
N LEU A 344 -21.63 11.82 8.74
CA LEU A 344 -22.74 11.14 9.39
C LEU A 344 -23.93 10.93 8.44
N ILE A 345 -24.37 12.00 7.77
CA ILE A 345 -25.51 11.94 6.85
C ILE A 345 -25.21 11.01 5.66
N SER A 346 -24.04 11.15 5.06
CA SER A 346 -23.67 10.37 3.87
C SER A 346 -23.52 8.90 4.19
N VAL A 347 -22.90 8.53 5.32
CA VAL A 347 -22.76 7.14 5.74
C VAL A 347 -24.13 6.50 6.00
N ILE A 348 -25.05 7.20 6.66
CA ILE A 348 -26.41 6.70 6.90
C ILE A 348 -27.13 6.43 5.58
N ILE A 349 -27.13 7.42 4.66
CA ILE A 349 -27.81 7.31 3.37
C ILE A 349 -27.21 6.16 2.56
N LEU A 350 -25.89 6.13 2.38
CA LEU A 350 -25.25 5.12 1.52
C LEU A 350 -25.41 3.72 2.09
N LYS A 351 -25.31 3.53 3.42
CA LYS A 351 -25.56 2.23 4.04
C LYS A 351 -26.99 1.74 3.80
N ALA A 352 -27.97 2.63 3.90
CA ALA A 352 -29.36 2.31 3.63
C ALA A 352 -29.59 2.02 2.14
N SER A 353 -28.93 2.75 1.24
CA SER A 353 -29.05 2.57 -0.21
C SER A 353 -28.44 1.27 -0.72
N PHE A 354 -27.24 0.89 -0.24
CA PHE A 354 -26.54 -0.30 -0.74
C PHE A 354 -26.96 -1.60 -0.05
N GLY A 355 -27.31 -1.55 1.24
CA GLY A 355 -27.73 -2.75 1.99
C GLY A 355 -26.69 -3.89 2.01
N ARG A 356 -25.40 -3.59 1.79
CA ARG A 356 -24.36 -4.60 1.62
C ARG A 356 -24.18 -5.46 2.88
N PRO A 357 -24.23 -6.80 2.78
CA PRO A 357 -24.02 -7.70 3.91
C PRO A 357 -22.55 -7.68 4.37
N ARG A 358 -22.34 -7.80 5.68
CA ARG A 358 -21.00 -7.91 6.28
C ARG A 358 -20.42 -9.32 6.11
N SER A 359 -19.11 -9.43 6.32
CA SER A 359 -18.45 -10.73 6.39
C SER A 359 -18.87 -11.49 7.65
N ILE A 360 -19.29 -12.75 7.47
CA ILE A 360 -19.55 -13.69 8.58
C ILE A 360 -18.28 -14.07 9.36
N LEU A 361 -17.11 -13.72 8.83
CA LEU A 361 -15.81 -14.01 9.43
C LEU A 361 -15.34 -12.91 10.41
N GLY A 362 -16.10 -11.82 10.55
CA GLY A 362 -15.75 -10.69 11.41
C GLY A 362 -15.61 -11.08 12.88
N TYR A 363 -14.75 -10.39 13.62
CA TYR A 363 -14.53 -10.65 15.04
C TYR A 363 -15.70 -10.19 15.93
N PHE A 364 -16.23 -8.99 15.68
CA PHE A 364 -17.36 -8.42 16.41
C PHE A 364 -18.67 -8.55 15.64
N HIS A 365 -19.76 -8.76 16.38
CA HIS A 365 -21.13 -8.83 15.88
C HIS A 365 -21.70 -7.44 15.66
N GLU A 366 -22.21 -7.21 14.46
CA GLU A 366 -22.66 -5.90 13.99
C GLU A 366 -23.85 -6.05 13.04
N THR A 367 -24.90 -5.24 13.26
CA THR A 367 -26.19 -5.38 12.55
C THR A 367 -26.39 -4.41 11.38
N SER A 368 -25.60 -3.33 11.31
CA SER A 368 -25.71 -2.34 10.23
C SER A 368 -25.02 -2.81 8.94
N GLY A 369 -25.41 -2.28 7.78
CA GLY A 369 -24.74 -2.52 6.49
C GLY A 369 -23.22 -2.23 6.50
N SER A 370 -22.50 -2.89 5.59
CA SER A 370 -21.02 -2.85 5.52
C SER A 370 -20.48 -1.64 4.74
N PHE A 371 -21.11 -1.27 3.62
CA PHE A 371 -20.60 -0.23 2.71
C PHE A 371 -21.31 1.13 2.92
N PRO A 372 -20.57 2.24 3.03
CA PRO A 372 -19.13 2.33 3.30
C PRO A 372 -18.82 2.08 4.79
N SER A 373 -17.54 1.86 5.11
CA SER A 373 -17.06 1.71 6.48
C SER A 373 -17.09 3.04 7.24
N GLY A 374 -18.03 3.19 8.18
CA GLY A 374 -18.18 4.42 8.97
C GLY A 374 -16.93 4.79 9.80
N HIS A 375 -16.22 3.81 10.38
CA HIS A 375 -14.96 4.09 11.10
C HIS A 375 -13.88 4.63 10.14
N ALA A 376 -13.81 4.11 8.91
CA ALA A 376 -12.86 4.59 7.91
C ALA A 376 -13.22 6.01 7.44
N THR A 377 -14.50 6.28 7.17
CA THR A 377 -14.97 7.62 6.78
C THR A 377 -14.68 8.65 7.87
N LEU A 378 -15.08 8.35 9.10
CA LEU A 378 -14.85 9.19 10.27
C LEU A 378 -13.35 9.41 10.53
N SER A 379 -12.52 8.40 10.28
CA SER A 379 -11.07 8.52 10.48
C SER A 379 -10.45 9.63 9.62
N VAL A 380 -10.94 9.82 8.39
CA VAL A 380 -10.46 10.88 7.49
C VAL A 380 -11.20 12.19 7.76
N ALA A 381 -12.52 12.16 7.89
CA ALA A 381 -13.33 13.37 8.07
C ALA A 381 -13.05 14.09 9.40
N PHE A 382 -12.95 13.35 10.51
CA PHE A 382 -12.73 13.90 11.84
C PHE A 382 -11.26 14.10 12.17
N TYR A 383 -10.44 13.05 12.15
CA TYR A 383 -9.03 13.20 12.52
C TYR A 383 -8.24 14.00 11.47
N GLY A 384 -8.62 13.93 10.19
CA GLY A 384 -8.09 14.82 9.17
C GLY A 384 -8.42 16.29 9.44
N MET A 385 -9.66 16.57 9.88
CA MET A 385 -10.02 17.93 10.28
C MET A 385 -9.27 18.36 11.55
N LEU A 386 -9.15 17.50 12.57
CA LEU A 386 -8.34 17.80 13.77
C LEU A 386 -6.88 18.13 13.40
N ALA A 387 -6.28 17.38 12.48
CA ALA A 387 -4.93 17.66 11.99
C ALA A 387 -4.86 19.03 11.28
N PHE A 388 -5.84 19.34 10.42
CA PHE A 388 -5.97 20.65 9.77
C PHE A 388 -6.12 21.79 10.80
N LEU A 389 -6.92 21.59 11.85
CA LEU A 389 -7.08 22.54 12.96
C LEU A 389 -5.74 22.81 13.66
N LEU A 390 -5.00 21.75 14.00
CA LEU A 390 -3.69 21.87 14.66
C LEU A 390 -2.67 22.59 13.78
N TRP A 391 -2.72 22.40 12.46
CA TRP A 391 -1.92 23.15 11.50
C TRP A 391 -2.31 24.64 11.47
N ARG A 392 -3.60 24.95 11.35
CA ARG A 392 -4.10 26.35 11.31
C ARG A 392 -3.94 27.11 12.63
N LEU A 393 -3.85 26.39 13.74
CA LEU A 393 -3.56 26.93 15.07
C LEU A 393 -2.06 26.95 15.39
N THR A 394 -1.19 26.71 14.39
CA THR A 394 0.29 26.72 14.49
C THR A 394 0.86 25.79 15.56
N ARG A 395 0.11 24.75 15.94
CA ARG A 395 0.56 23.72 16.89
C ARG A 395 1.39 22.64 16.20
N LEU A 396 1.11 22.38 14.93
CA LEU A 396 1.85 21.45 14.08
C LEU A 396 2.22 22.11 12.76
N GLY A 397 3.35 21.70 12.16
CA GLY A 397 3.66 22.00 10.76
C GLY A 397 2.76 21.20 9.80
N ALA A 398 2.61 21.68 8.56
CA ALA A 398 1.76 21.04 7.55
C ALA A 398 2.14 19.55 7.33
N LEU A 399 3.44 19.26 7.22
CA LEU A 399 3.94 17.89 7.09
C LEU A 399 3.51 16.99 8.26
N SER A 400 3.69 17.45 9.51
CA SER A 400 3.35 16.68 10.71
C SER A 400 1.84 16.46 10.83
N ALA A 401 1.04 17.48 10.50
CA ALA A 401 -0.42 17.36 10.48
C ALA A 401 -0.89 16.35 9.43
N SER A 402 -0.44 16.47 8.19
CA SER A 402 -0.78 15.52 7.12
C SER A 402 -0.33 14.09 7.44
N PHE A 403 0.86 13.94 8.04
CA PHE A 403 1.34 12.63 8.46
C PHE A 403 0.47 12.02 9.56
N LEU A 404 0.11 12.79 10.58
CA LEU A 404 -0.76 12.32 11.66
C LEU A 404 -2.15 11.92 11.13
N ALA A 405 -2.72 12.72 10.23
CA ALA A 405 -4.00 12.41 9.60
C ALA A 405 -3.94 11.09 8.82
N ALA A 406 -2.92 10.93 7.97
CA ALA A 406 -2.73 9.71 7.17
C ALA A 406 -2.45 8.48 8.05
N LEU A 407 -1.65 8.64 9.10
CA LEU A 407 -1.31 7.56 10.03
C LEU A 407 -2.55 7.07 10.78
N VAL A 408 -3.33 7.97 11.37
CA VAL A 408 -4.54 7.61 12.12
C VAL A 408 -5.59 6.98 11.19
N ALA A 409 -5.83 7.57 10.02
CA ALA A 409 -6.76 7.01 9.04
C ALA A 409 -6.33 5.62 8.55
N GLY A 410 -5.03 5.44 8.28
CA GLY A 410 -4.44 4.16 7.88
C GLY A 410 -4.57 3.10 8.96
N LEU A 411 -4.24 3.42 10.21
CA LEU A 411 -4.34 2.48 11.34
C LEU A 411 -5.80 2.08 11.62
N ILE A 412 -6.73 3.05 11.64
CA ILE A 412 -8.15 2.75 11.85
C ILE A 412 -8.68 1.90 10.68
N GLY A 413 -8.42 2.27 9.42
CA GLY A 413 -8.87 1.46 8.29
C GLY A 413 -8.29 0.04 8.30
N LEU A 414 -7.00 -0.11 8.60
CA LEU A 414 -6.37 -1.42 8.72
C LEU A 414 -6.96 -2.27 9.86
N SER A 415 -7.36 -1.65 10.97
CA SER A 415 -8.06 -2.35 12.05
C SER A 415 -9.36 -2.98 11.59
N ARG A 416 -10.11 -2.31 10.70
CA ARG A 416 -11.38 -2.83 10.15
C ARG A 416 -11.15 -4.05 9.23
N LEU A 417 -10.06 -4.03 8.47
CA LEU A 417 -9.65 -5.16 7.61
C LEU A 417 -9.14 -6.33 8.43
N TYR A 418 -8.25 -6.07 9.40
CA TYR A 418 -7.65 -7.13 10.21
C TYR A 418 -8.68 -7.84 11.09
N LEU A 419 -9.60 -7.10 11.71
CA LEU A 419 -10.72 -7.68 12.49
C LEU A 419 -11.84 -8.23 11.60
N VAL A 420 -11.70 -8.11 10.27
CA VAL A 420 -12.64 -8.59 9.25
C VAL A 420 -14.05 -8.01 9.46
N GLU A 421 -14.14 -6.80 10.02
CA GLU A 421 -15.41 -6.12 10.26
C GLU A 421 -15.96 -5.45 8.99
N HIS A 422 -15.07 -5.18 8.03
CA HIS A 422 -15.37 -4.58 6.73
C HIS A 422 -14.46 -5.17 5.66
N TYR A 423 -14.94 -5.14 4.42
CA TYR A 423 -14.17 -5.49 3.25
C TYR A 423 -13.21 -4.37 2.82
N LEU A 424 -12.27 -4.67 1.90
CA LEU A 424 -11.31 -3.67 1.40
C LEU A 424 -12.03 -2.51 0.73
N SER A 425 -12.99 -2.81 -0.16
CA SER A 425 -13.79 -1.80 -0.85
C SER A 425 -14.61 -0.93 0.12
N ASP A 426 -15.11 -1.47 1.24
CA ASP A 426 -15.82 -0.69 2.26
C ASP A 426 -14.90 0.36 2.90
N VAL A 427 -13.63 0.00 3.18
CA VAL A 427 -12.64 0.90 3.79
C VAL A 427 -12.17 1.94 2.78
N LEU A 428 -11.89 1.55 1.54
CA LEU A 428 -11.52 2.48 0.46
C LEU A 428 -12.65 3.47 0.18
N GLY A 429 -13.88 2.99 0.04
CA GLY A 429 -15.07 3.84 -0.14
C GLY A 429 -15.28 4.79 1.05
N GLY A 430 -15.05 4.30 2.27
CA GLY A 430 -15.07 5.12 3.48
C GLY A 430 -14.02 6.23 3.45
N TRP A 431 -12.75 5.92 3.14
CA TRP A 431 -11.69 6.93 3.05
C TRP A 431 -11.96 7.97 1.96
N LEU A 432 -12.48 7.56 0.79
CA LEU A 432 -12.86 8.48 -0.30
C LEU A 432 -13.97 9.43 0.15
N LEU A 433 -15.04 8.89 0.74
CA LEU A 433 -16.15 9.69 1.26
C LEU A 433 -15.70 10.64 2.38
N GLY A 434 -14.84 10.15 3.28
CA GLY A 434 -14.30 10.94 4.39
C GLY A 434 -13.40 12.07 3.90
N ALA A 435 -12.60 11.82 2.84
CA ALA A 435 -11.79 12.83 2.19
C ALA A 435 -12.68 13.89 1.51
N MET A 436 -13.78 13.50 0.85
CA MET A 436 -14.75 14.46 0.30
C MET A 436 -15.35 15.36 1.39
N CYS A 437 -15.77 14.80 2.52
CA CYS A 437 -16.28 15.56 3.66
C CYS A 437 -15.23 16.50 4.24
N LEU A 438 -13.98 16.03 4.37
CA LEU A 438 -12.85 16.83 4.82
C LEU A 438 -12.57 18.01 3.89
N LEU A 439 -12.58 17.81 2.56
CA LEU A 439 -12.37 18.90 1.59
C LEU A 439 -13.44 19.99 1.71
N VAL A 440 -14.70 19.60 1.91
CA VAL A 440 -15.79 20.55 2.14
C VAL A 440 -15.62 21.28 3.47
N GLY A 441 -15.26 20.57 4.55
CA GLY A 441 -14.98 21.16 5.86
C GLY A 441 -13.85 22.19 5.81
N ILE A 442 -12.74 21.85 5.13
CA ILE A 442 -11.62 22.76 4.88
C ILE A 442 -12.09 23.97 4.07
N ALA A 443 -12.86 23.74 3.00
CA ALA A 443 -13.35 24.82 2.15
C ALA A 443 -14.24 25.81 2.92
N VAL A 444 -15.12 25.31 3.79
CA VAL A 444 -15.96 26.15 4.66
C VAL A 444 -15.10 26.94 5.66
N ALA A 445 -14.14 26.29 6.32
CA ALA A 445 -13.26 26.95 7.29
C ALA A 445 -12.46 28.09 6.64
N GLU A 446 -11.84 27.83 5.49
CA GLU A 446 -11.05 28.82 4.74
C GLU A 446 -11.91 29.94 4.15
N TRP A 447 -13.12 29.61 3.67
CA TRP A 447 -14.06 30.60 3.16
C TRP A 447 -14.51 31.59 4.23
N LEU A 448 -14.67 31.10 5.47
CA LEU A 448 -15.12 31.90 6.59
C LEU A 448 -13.97 32.60 7.35
N TYR A 449 -12.72 32.18 7.14
CA TYR A 449 -11.54 32.75 7.79
C TYR A 449 -11.48 34.30 7.77
N PRO A 450 -11.74 35.01 6.65
CA PRO A 450 -11.67 36.47 6.61
C PRO A 450 -12.70 37.15 7.54
N ARG A 451 -13.82 36.49 7.86
CA ARG A 451 -14.89 37.05 8.70
C ARG A 451 -14.55 37.05 10.18
N TRP A 452 -13.64 36.17 10.60
CA TRP A 452 -13.32 35.95 12.02
C TRP A 452 -11.82 36.06 12.34
N ALA A 453 -11.04 36.66 11.43
CA ALA A 453 -9.65 37.04 11.65
C ALA A 453 -9.53 38.17 12.69
N GLY A 454 -9.82 37.88 13.96
CA GLY A 454 -9.58 38.78 15.08
C GLY A 454 -8.14 38.68 15.59
N ALA A 455 -7.61 39.79 16.11
CA ALA A 455 -6.26 39.81 16.69
C ALA A 455 -6.14 38.83 17.88
N PRO A 456 -5.04 38.04 17.97
CA PRO A 456 -4.81 37.15 19.09
C PRO A 456 -4.67 37.97 20.39
N ARG A 457 -5.58 37.75 21.34
CA ARG A 457 -5.48 38.34 22.69
C ARG A 457 -4.52 37.52 23.55
N ALA A 458 -3.65 38.22 24.29
CA ALA A 458 -2.81 37.62 25.32
C ALA A 458 -3.68 36.90 26.36
N ARG A 459 -3.28 35.69 26.74
CA ARG A 459 -4.05 34.82 27.63
C ARG A 459 -3.41 34.72 29.01
N PRO A 460 -4.18 34.85 30.10
CA PRO A 460 -3.64 34.70 31.45
C PRO A 460 -3.16 33.27 31.72
N SER A 461 -2.07 33.15 32.48
CA SER A 461 -1.32 31.89 32.72
C SER A 461 -2.14 30.76 33.34
N TRP A 462 -3.14 31.07 34.18
CA TRP A 462 -4.03 30.07 34.78
C TRP A 462 -4.82 29.27 33.73
N GLN A 463 -5.05 29.84 32.55
CA GLN A 463 -5.74 29.18 31.44
C GLN A 463 -4.92 28.01 30.88
N MET A 464 -3.59 28.08 30.94
CA MET A 464 -2.73 26.96 30.53
C MET A 464 -2.84 25.77 31.50
N GLY A 465 -3.09 26.03 32.78
CA GLY A 465 -3.38 24.99 33.78
C GLY A 465 -4.67 24.24 33.47
N VAL A 466 -5.76 24.96 33.15
CA VAL A 466 -7.04 24.35 32.77
C VAL A 466 -6.90 23.48 31.51
N ILE A 467 -6.15 23.96 30.50
CA ILE A 467 -5.85 23.21 29.29
C ILE A 467 -5.13 21.89 29.62
N GLY A 468 -4.12 21.95 30.49
CA GLY A 468 -3.38 20.76 30.94
C GLY A 468 -4.29 19.74 31.62
N VAL A 469 -5.14 20.19 32.55
CA VAL A 469 -6.09 19.32 33.27
C VAL A 469 -7.10 18.68 32.33
N VAL A 470 -7.71 19.45 31.43
CA VAL A 470 -8.70 18.93 30.47
C VAL A 470 -8.05 17.94 29.50
N THR A 471 -6.82 18.21 29.05
CA THR A 471 -6.07 17.30 28.16
C THR A 471 -5.72 16.00 28.88
N LEU A 472 -5.30 16.05 30.15
CA LEU A 472 -5.01 14.86 30.95
C LEU A 472 -6.27 14.05 31.24
N ALA A 473 -7.39 14.72 31.59
CA ALA A 473 -8.68 14.06 31.79
C ALA A 473 -9.15 13.36 30.50
N LEU A 474 -8.95 13.99 29.34
CA LEU A 474 -9.29 13.40 28.05
C LEU A 474 -8.39 12.22 27.68
N LEU A 475 -7.08 12.33 27.93
CA LEU A 475 -6.15 11.21 27.75
C LEU A 475 -6.55 10.04 28.65
N GLY A 476 -6.92 10.31 29.91
CA GLY A 476 -7.46 9.31 30.83
C GLY A 476 -8.75 8.68 30.32
N PHE A 477 -9.74 9.48 29.90
CA PHE A 477 -10.99 9.00 29.32
C PHE A 477 -10.75 8.15 28.07
N THR A 478 -9.89 8.61 27.16
CA THR A 478 -9.51 7.88 25.95
C THR A 478 -8.86 6.55 26.32
N MET A 479 -7.92 6.55 27.27
CA MET A 479 -7.23 5.34 27.72
C MET A 479 -8.19 4.32 28.34
N VAL A 480 -9.13 4.77 29.17
CA VAL A 480 -10.18 3.91 29.75
C VAL A 480 -11.09 3.34 28.64
N ARG A 481 -11.60 4.21 27.75
CA ARG A 481 -12.45 3.78 26.63
C ARG A 481 -11.76 2.79 25.71
N VAL A 482 -10.47 3.00 25.39
CA VAL A 482 -9.68 2.10 24.55
C VAL A 482 -9.42 0.76 25.27
N ARG A 483 -9.07 0.80 26.56
CA ARG A 483 -8.82 -0.41 27.37
C ARG A 483 -10.06 -1.29 27.50
N ASP A 484 -11.20 -0.66 27.75
CA ASP A 484 -12.47 -1.34 28.05
C ASP A 484 -13.34 -1.54 26.80
N TYR A 485 -12.83 -1.14 25.62
CA TYR A 485 -13.55 -1.29 24.36
C TYR A 485 -13.82 -2.77 24.09
N SER A 486 -15.11 -3.10 24.08
CA SER A 486 -15.60 -4.42 23.76
C SER A 486 -16.94 -4.29 23.05
N LYS A 487 -17.19 -5.21 22.12
CA LYS A 487 -18.49 -5.42 21.49
C LYS A 487 -18.85 -6.90 21.61
N ALA A 488 -20.12 -7.22 21.39
CA ALA A 488 -20.54 -8.61 21.28
C ALA A 488 -19.68 -9.31 20.21
N LEU A 489 -19.15 -10.48 20.52
CA LEU A 489 -18.36 -11.27 19.58
C LEU A 489 -19.30 -11.96 18.59
N ASN A 490 -18.85 -12.12 17.34
CA ASN A 490 -19.55 -13.04 16.45
C ASN A 490 -19.44 -14.45 17.00
N PRO A 491 -20.51 -15.26 16.93
CA PRO A 491 -20.41 -16.67 17.24
C PRO A 491 -19.36 -17.30 16.30
N PRO A 492 -18.62 -18.32 16.77
CA PRO A 492 -17.76 -19.08 15.88
C PRO A 492 -18.61 -19.56 14.68
N PRO A 493 -18.07 -19.52 13.45
CA PRO A 493 -18.84 -19.90 12.27
C PRO A 493 -19.43 -21.29 12.50
N VAL A 494 -20.74 -21.41 12.36
CA VAL A 494 -21.44 -22.69 12.51
C VAL A 494 -20.80 -23.65 11.52
N ALA A 495 -20.25 -24.75 12.02
CA ALA A 495 -19.67 -25.78 11.16
C ALA A 495 -20.73 -26.22 10.17
N GLN A 496 -20.47 -26.07 8.87
CA GLN A 496 -21.41 -26.52 7.86
C GLN A 496 -21.66 -28.03 8.05
N PRO A 497 -22.91 -28.49 7.91
CA PRO A 497 -23.22 -29.90 8.07
C PRO A 497 -22.41 -30.71 7.06
N LEU A 498 -21.84 -31.82 7.54
CA LEU A 498 -21.12 -32.76 6.70
C LEU A 498 -22.11 -33.49 5.79
N ILE A 499 -21.73 -33.64 4.53
CA ILE A 499 -22.54 -34.33 3.53
C ILE A 499 -21.90 -35.68 3.28
N VAL A 500 -22.58 -36.74 3.72
CA VAL A 500 -22.16 -38.13 3.45
C VAL A 500 -22.49 -38.48 2.01
N ILE A 501 -21.48 -38.97 1.28
CA ILE A 501 -21.60 -39.42 -0.09
C ILE A 501 -21.38 -40.93 -0.14
N SER A 502 -22.21 -41.62 -0.92
CA SER A 502 -22.03 -43.04 -1.23
C SER A 502 -20.69 -43.29 -1.92
N GLU A 503 -20.04 -44.40 -1.60
CA GLU A 503 -18.76 -44.78 -2.20
C GLU A 503 -18.86 -44.84 -3.74
N GLY A 504 -17.97 -44.12 -4.44
CA GLY A 504 -17.97 -44.02 -5.90
C GLY A 504 -18.96 -43.02 -6.51
N ALA A 505 -19.83 -42.37 -5.72
CA ALA A 505 -20.69 -41.31 -6.24
C ALA A 505 -19.96 -39.97 -6.28
N GLU A 506 -19.94 -39.31 -7.44
CA GLU A 506 -19.50 -37.92 -7.52
C GLU A 506 -20.59 -37.00 -6.98
N PRO A 507 -20.29 -36.11 -6.01
CA PRO A 507 -21.27 -35.13 -5.56
C PRO A 507 -21.61 -34.18 -6.70
N GLN A 508 -22.90 -34.07 -7.02
CA GLN A 508 -23.42 -33.23 -8.09
C GLN A 508 -22.93 -31.77 -7.97
N ALA A 509 -22.84 -31.26 -6.74
CA ALA A 509 -22.32 -29.93 -6.43
C ALA A 509 -20.79 -29.73 -6.65
N LEU A 510 -20.01 -30.80 -6.92
CA LEU A 510 -18.64 -30.66 -7.41
C LEU A 510 -18.59 -30.65 -8.95
N ARG A 511 -19.54 -31.27 -9.64
CA ARG A 511 -19.65 -31.21 -11.12
C ARG A 511 -19.97 -29.79 -11.60
N ASP A 512 -20.82 -29.09 -10.85
CA ASP A 512 -21.25 -27.72 -11.16
C ASP A 512 -20.30 -26.65 -10.57
N ALA A 513 -19.29 -27.04 -9.80
CA ALA A 513 -18.38 -26.10 -9.16
C ALA A 513 -17.23 -25.69 -10.10
N PRO A 514 -16.74 -24.43 -10.01
CA PRO A 514 -15.50 -24.07 -10.66
C PRO A 514 -14.34 -24.89 -10.04
N LEU A 515 -13.79 -25.82 -10.81
CA LEU A 515 -12.65 -26.68 -10.40
C LEU A 515 -11.31 -25.98 -10.63
N MET A 516 -11.28 -24.68 -10.34
CA MET A 516 -10.11 -23.82 -10.50
C MET A 516 -9.85 -23.10 -9.19
N ALA A 517 -8.64 -23.23 -8.67
CA ALA A 517 -8.10 -22.37 -7.62
C ALA A 517 -7.54 -21.09 -8.26
N GLN A 518 -7.48 -20.00 -7.51
CA GLN A 518 -7.08 -18.69 -8.04
C GLN A 518 -6.13 -17.95 -7.09
N THR A 519 -5.39 -16.99 -7.62
CA THR A 519 -4.64 -16.00 -6.81
C THR A 519 -5.58 -15.03 -6.09
N LEU A 520 -5.03 -14.21 -5.20
CA LEU A 520 -5.80 -13.22 -4.43
C LEU A 520 -6.59 -12.25 -5.33
N ASP A 521 -5.96 -11.80 -6.43
CA ASP A 521 -6.49 -10.86 -7.43
C ASP A 521 -7.36 -11.51 -8.52
N ALA A 522 -7.50 -12.85 -8.48
CA ALA A 522 -8.22 -13.64 -9.49
C ALA A 522 -7.60 -13.63 -10.91
N ASP A 523 -6.41 -13.06 -11.08
CA ASP A 523 -5.77 -12.93 -12.40
C ASP A 523 -5.31 -14.29 -12.95
N GLN A 524 -4.85 -15.17 -12.06
CA GLN A 524 -4.37 -16.51 -12.43
C GLN A 524 -5.27 -17.61 -11.90
N GLN A 525 -5.48 -18.63 -12.73
CA GLN A 525 -6.30 -19.80 -12.41
C GLN A 525 -5.46 -21.08 -12.51
N PHE A 526 -5.67 -21.97 -11.55
CA PHE A 526 -4.96 -23.24 -11.41
C PHE A 526 -5.98 -24.37 -11.32
N PRO A 527 -5.95 -25.35 -12.22
CA PRO A 527 -6.89 -26.47 -12.15
C PRO A 527 -6.67 -27.27 -10.88
N LEU A 528 -7.77 -27.61 -10.21
CA LEU A 528 -7.76 -28.71 -9.25
C LEU A 528 -7.42 -29.98 -10.03
N SER A 529 -6.44 -30.72 -9.54
CA SER A 529 -5.83 -31.81 -10.28
C SER A 529 -5.79 -33.13 -9.50
N ILE A 530 -6.08 -33.12 -8.21
CA ILE A 530 -6.18 -34.36 -7.41
C ILE A 530 -7.25 -34.24 -6.33
N ALA A 531 -7.88 -35.36 -5.97
CA ALA A 531 -8.80 -35.45 -4.85
C ALA A 531 -8.45 -36.64 -3.94
N LEU A 532 -8.42 -36.40 -2.63
CA LEU A 532 -7.97 -37.38 -1.62
C LEU A 532 -9.05 -37.56 -0.55
N TRP A 533 -9.47 -38.81 -0.31
CA TRP A 533 -10.21 -39.18 0.89
C TRP A 533 -9.24 -39.46 2.03
N ALA A 534 -9.40 -38.75 3.14
CA ALA A 534 -8.58 -38.92 4.33
C ALA A 534 -9.39 -38.68 5.60
N THR A 535 -9.18 -39.53 6.61
CA THR A 535 -9.83 -39.41 7.93
C THR A 535 -9.30 -38.22 8.72
N ASN A 536 -8.00 -37.91 8.58
CA ASN A 536 -7.37 -36.77 9.23
C ASN A 536 -6.23 -36.18 8.36
N PRO A 537 -5.79 -34.94 8.64
CA PRO A 537 -4.67 -34.29 7.93
C PRO A 537 -3.33 -35.02 8.05
N ASP A 538 -3.13 -35.79 9.11
CA ASP A 538 -1.86 -36.48 9.37
C ASP A 538 -1.71 -37.72 8.48
N GLN A 539 -2.82 -38.38 8.11
CA GLN A 539 -2.85 -39.45 7.11
C GLN A 539 -2.36 -38.95 5.76
N ILE A 540 -2.80 -37.77 5.32
CA ILE A 540 -2.31 -37.12 4.11
C ILE A 540 -0.81 -36.84 4.21
N THR A 541 -0.38 -36.32 5.36
CA THR A 541 1.03 -36.02 5.60
C THR A 541 1.89 -37.28 5.51
N ALA A 542 1.49 -38.37 6.17
CA ALA A 542 2.21 -39.63 6.16
C ALA A 542 2.29 -40.25 4.75
N ALA A 543 1.17 -40.30 4.03
CA ALA A 543 1.11 -40.86 2.68
C ALA A 543 2.00 -40.08 1.69
N LEU A 544 1.98 -38.75 1.74
CA LEU A 544 2.81 -37.89 0.89
C LEU A 544 4.29 -37.96 1.28
N SER A 545 4.63 -38.00 2.57
CA SER A 545 6.02 -38.14 3.02
C SER A 545 6.64 -39.48 2.65
N ALA A 546 5.86 -40.55 2.57
CA ALA A 546 6.33 -41.86 2.10
C ALA A 546 6.79 -41.86 0.62
N ILE A 547 6.37 -40.88 -0.17
CA ILE A 547 6.74 -40.73 -1.60
C ILE A 547 7.56 -39.44 -1.85
N GLY A 548 8.24 -38.93 -0.84
CA GLY A 548 9.21 -37.83 -0.97
C GLY A 548 8.63 -36.42 -0.94
N TRP A 549 7.37 -36.23 -0.57
CA TRP A 549 6.77 -34.90 -0.37
C TRP A 549 6.88 -34.45 1.09
N GLN A 550 7.30 -33.21 1.29
CA GLN A 550 7.44 -32.61 2.61
C GLN A 550 6.32 -31.62 2.87
N ARG A 551 5.77 -31.63 4.09
CA ARG A 551 4.73 -30.69 4.53
C ARG A 551 5.31 -29.28 4.62
N ALA A 552 4.60 -28.32 4.04
CA ALA A 552 4.93 -26.91 4.15
C ALA A 552 4.52 -26.35 5.51
N ASP A 553 5.28 -25.38 5.99
CA ASP A 553 4.98 -24.62 7.20
C ASP A 553 3.58 -23.98 7.11
N ALA A 554 2.91 -23.89 8.26
CA ALA A 554 1.63 -23.21 8.35
C ALA A 554 1.76 -21.75 7.90
N VAL A 555 0.75 -21.27 7.17
CA VAL A 555 0.70 -19.90 6.63
C VAL A 555 0.65 -18.89 7.78
N THR A 556 1.82 -18.36 8.12
CA THR A 556 1.99 -17.30 9.12
C THR A 556 2.85 -16.19 8.53
N LEU A 557 2.73 -14.95 9.04
CA LEU A 557 3.59 -13.84 8.60
C LEU A 557 5.08 -14.18 8.70
N LYS A 558 5.50 -14.91 9.74
CA LYS A 558 6.89 -15.32 9.92
C LYS A 558 7.32 -16.33 8.87
N ALA A 559 6.51 -17.35 8.62
CA ALA A 559 6.83 -18.39 7.66
C ALA A 559 6.78 -17.86 6.22
N LEU A 560 5.80 -17.01 5.88
CA LEU A 560 5.73 -16.34 4.58
C LEU A 560 6.87 -15.34 4.38
N ALA A 561 7.24 -14.55 5.38
CA ALA A 561 8.42 -13.69 5.29
C ALA A 561 9.69 -14.53 5.12
N GLY A 562 9.84 -15.62 5.88
CA GLY A 562 10.95 -16.56 5.73
C GLY A 562 11.03 -17.17 4.33
N ALA A 563 9.89 -17.58 3.78
CA ALA A 563 9.76 -18.09 2.41
C ALA A 563 10.11 -17.00 1.38
N ALA A 564 9.59 -15.77 1.55
CA ALA A 564 9.90 -14.60 0.74
C ALA A 564 11.40 -14.31 0.70
N PHE A 565 12.06 -14.30 1.85
CA PHE A 565 13.50 -14.09 1.91
C PHE A 565 14.31 -15.28 1.36
N GLY A 566 13.84 -16.51 1.58
CA GLY A 566 14.48 -17.72 1.05
C GLY A 566 14.39 -17.81 -0.48
N ALA A 567 13.23 -17.47 -1.04
CA ALA A 567 12.96 -17.47 -2.48
C ALA A 567 13.78 -16.42 -3.19
N VAL A 568 13.89 -15.23 -2.60
CA VAL A 568 14.81 -14.21 -3.10
C VAL A 568 16.22 -14.79 -3.08
N ARG A 569 16.74 -15.29 -1.96
CA ARG A 569 18.14 -15.76 -1.82
C ARG A 569 18.54 -17.02 -2.57
N ASP A 570 17.63 -17.63 -3.34
CA ASP A 570 17.83 -18.97 -3.90
C ASP A 570 18.28 -20.02 -2.85
N THR A 571 17.85 -19.81 -1.60
CA THR A 571 18.14 -20.69 -0.45
C THR A 571 16.85 -21.20 0.16
N MET A 572 15.88 -21.51 -0.72
CA MET A 572 14.57 -21.96 -0.28
C MET A 572 14.68 -23.25 0.50
N ARG A 573 14.14 -23.22 1.72
CA ARG A 573 14.13 -24.39 2.58
C ARG A 573 13.07 -25.37 2.07
N PRO A 574 13.40 -26.67 2.02
CA PRO A 574 12.39 -27.71 1.93
C PRO A 574 11.34 -27.50 3.04
N GLY A 575 10.06 -27.44 2.68
CA GLY A 575 8.96 -27.19 3.63
C GLY A 575 8.66 -25.72 3.97
N ALA A 576 9.25 -24.73 3.28
CA ALA A 576 8.86 -23.32 3.46
C ALA A 576 7.36 -23.09 3.21
N ALA A 577 6.74 -22.15 3.95
CA ALA A 577 5.33 -21.84 3.81
C ALA A 577 4.98 -21.40 2.39
N LEU A 578 3.81 -21.84 1.92
CA LEU A 578 3.30 -21.52 0.61
C LEU A 578 2.34 -20.33 0.69
N ALA A 579 2.41 -19.42 -0.27
CA ALA A 579 1.35 -18.46 -0.52
C ALA A 579 0.04 -19.24 -0.80
N PRO A 580 -1.06 -18.90 -0.12
CA PRO A 580 -2.30 -19.62 -0.28
C PRO A 580 -2.91 -19.33 -1.65
N LEU A 581 -3.39 -20.38 -2.30
CA LEU A 581 -4.34 -20.25 -3.40
C LEU A 581 -5.76 -20.23 -2.82
N PHE A 582 -6.70 -19.68 -3.57
CA PHE A 582 -8.09 -19.55 -3.17
C PHE A 582 -9.01 -20.40 -4.05
N TRP A 583 -9.76 -21.31 -3.44
CA TRP A 583 -10.83 -22.04 -4.11
C TRP A 583 -12.14 -21.72 -3.40
N LYS A 584 -13.15 -21.25 -4.15
CA LYS A 584 -14.41 -20.72 -3.59
C LYS A 584 -14.19 -19.63 -2.52
N ASN A 585 -13.17 -18.78 -2.74
CA ASN A 585 -12.70 -17.74 -1.82
C ASN A 585 -12.12 -18.24 -0.49
N GLU A 586 -11.92 -19.54 -0.31
CA GLU A 586 -11.25 -20.11 0.85
C GLU A 586 -9.76 -20.35 0.56
N PRO A 587 -8.84 -19.93 1.45
CA PRO A 587 -7.42 -20.17 1.30
C PRO A 587 -7.08 -21.66 1.49
N SER A 588 -6.07 -22.14 0.78
CA SER A 588 -5.56 -23.51 0.94
C SER A 588 -5.12 -23.77 2.38
N GLY A 589 -5.53 -24.92 2.93
CA GLY A 589 -5.27 -25.27 4.33
C GLY A 589 -3.96 -26.04 4.55
N LEU A 590 -3.59 -26.93 3.63
CA LEU A 590 -2.34 -27.69 3.68
C LEU A 590 -1.51 -27.44 2.43
N GLY A 591 -0.19 -27.38 2.60
CA GLY A 591 0.78 -27.25 1.53
C GLY A 591 1.82 -28.36 1.60
N PHE A 592 2.30 -28.81 0.45
CA PHE A 592 3.39 -29.78 0.33
C PHE A 592 4.32 -29.38 -0.80
N THR A 593 5.60 -29.73 -0.66
CA THR A 593 6.64 -29.49 -1.66
C THR A 593 7.40 -30.79 -1.89
N ARG A 594 7.67 -31.13 -3.16
CA ARG A 594 8.54 -32.27 -3.52
C ARG A 594 9.94 -31.76 -3.87
N LEU A 595 10.96 -32.42 -3.34
CA LEU A 595 12.35 -32.14 -3.71
C LEU A 595 12.69 -32.80 -5.06
N PRO A 596 13.53 -32.18 -5.92
CA PRO A 596 13.90 -32.75 -7.19
C PRO A 596 14.86 -33.94 -6.98
N ASP A 597 14.73 -34.97 -7.83
CA ASP A 597 15.60 -36.15 -7.84
C ASP A 597 16.96 -35.88 -8.58
N GLY A 598 17.39 -34.62 -8.70
CA GLY A 598 18.57 -34.18 -9.47
C GLY A 598 18.79 -32.65 -9.45
N ASP A 599 19.64 -32.12 -10.35
CA ASP A 599 20.05 -30.70 -10.39
C ASP A 599 18.86 -29.73 -10.34
N ALA A 600 18.98 -28.75 -9.46
CA ALA A 600 17.93 -27.82 -9.08
C ALA A 600 17.41 -27.04 -10.30
N THR A 601 16.17 -27.33 -10.70
CA THR A 601 15.40 -26.41 -11.54
C THR A 601 14.72 -25.39 -10.64
N ASP A 602 14.67 -24.12 -11.06
CA ASP A 602 14.16 -22.97 -10.29
C ASP A 602 12.73 -23.10 -9.73
N LYS A 603 11.95 -24.12 -10.14
CA LYS A 603 10.53 -24.26 -9.80
C LYS A 603 10.19 -25.68 -9.35
N LEU A 604 9.87 -25.80 -8.05
CA LEU A 604 9.53 -27.07 -7.41
C LEU A 604 8.05 -27.44 -7.59
N PRO A 605 7.73 -28.74 -7.72
CA PRO A 605 6.34 -29.21 -7.62
C PRO A 605 5.77 -28.96 -6.23
N ARG A 606 4.60 -28.35 -6.17
CA ARG A 606 3.90 -28.02 -4.94
C ARG A 606 2.44 -28.42 -5.02
N LEU A 607 1.92 -28.90 -3.91
CA LEU A 607 0.53 -29.33 -3.76
C LEU A 607 -0.11 -28.48 -2.68
N ARG A 608 -1.24 -27.85 -3.01
CA ARG A 608 -2.08 -27.09 -2.08
C ARG A 608 -3.42 -27.80 -1.97
N LEU A 609 -3.88 -28.04 -0.73
CA LEU A 609 -5.10 -28.79 -0.46
C LEU A 609 -6.14 -27.95 0.29
N TRP A 610 -7.41 -28.16 -0.09
CA TRP A 610 -8.59 -27.60 0.56
C TRP A 610 -9.43 -28.73 1.14
N GLN A 611 -9.89 -28.51 2.37
CA GLN A 611 -10.80 -29.44 3.02
C GLN A 611 -12.23 -29.16 2.54
N THR A 612 -12.95 -30.19 2.11
CA THR A 612 -14.37 -30.04 1.77
C THR A 612 -15.29 -30.47 2.91
N ARG A 613 -16.58 -30.20 2.76
CA ARG A 613 -17.64 -30.67 3.67
C ARG A 613 -18.13 -32.09 3.36
N TYR A 614 -17.56 -32.75 2.35
CA TYR A 614 -18.01 -34.07 1.93
C TYR A 614 -17.27 -35.16 2.71
N THR A 615 -18.03 -36.13 3.22
CA THR A 615 -17.52 -37.33 3.89
C THR A 615 -17.97 -38.58 3.16
N ASP A 616 -17.20 -39.65 3.22
CA ASP A 616 -17.68 -40.98 2.86
C ASP A 616 -18.44 -41.62 4.04
N ALA A 617 -18.93 -42.85 3.87
CA ALA A 617 -19.58 -43.61 4.94
C ALA A 617 -18.63 -44.01 6.09
N SER A 618 -17.31 -44.01 5.86
CA SER A 618 -16.29 -44.32 6.88
C SER A 618 -15.93 -43.12 7.76
N GLY A 619 -16.38 -41.92 7.37
CA GLY A 619 -16.06 -40.66 8.04
C GLY A 619 -14.79 -39.98 7.50
N ALA A 620 -14.18 -40.51 6.44
CA ALA A 620 -13.10 -39.84 5.72
C ALA A 620 -13.64 -38.60 5.02
N ARG A 621 -12.91 -37.49 5.11
CA ARG A 621 -13.24 -36.23 4.43
C ARG A 621 -12.55 -36.15 3.08
N LEU A 622 -13.24 -35.57 2.10
CA LEU A 622 -12.68 -35.30 0.78
C LEU A 622 -11.85 -34.01 0.82
N TRP A 623 -10.64 -34.09 0.28
CA TRP A 623 -9.72 -32.98 0.09
C TRP A 623 -9.50 -32.76 -1.39
N MET A 624 -9.66 -31.53 -1.85
CA MET A 624 -9.35 -31.15 -3.22
C MET A 624 -7.97 -30.52 -3.28
N GLY A 625 -7.20 -30.82 -4.32
CA GLY A 625 -5.82 -30.38 -4.47
C GLY A 625 -5.52 -29.74 -5.80
N ALA A 626 -4.69 -28.70 -5.78
CA ALA A 626 -4.08 -28.11 -6.96
C ALA A 626 -2.58 -28.35 -6.90
N ILE A 627 -2.01 -28.86 -8.00
CA ILE A 627 -0.57 -29.01 -8.15
C ILE A 627 -0.04 -27.93 -9.08
N THR A 628 1.02 -27.27 -8.65
CA THR A 628 1.69 -26.21 -9.39
C THR A 628 3.20 -26.44 -9.41
N ARG A 629 3.89 -25.81 -10.36
CA ARG A 629 5.34 -25.63 -10.29
C ARG A 629 5.62 -24.16 -10.02
N ASP A 630 6.14 -23.86 -8.83
CA ASP A 630 6.40 -22.48 -8.43
C ASP A 630 7.48 -22.31 -7.34
N ASP A 631 7.84 -21.05 -7.11
CA ASP A 631 8.78 -20.61 -6.07
C ASP A 631 8.17 -20.57 -4.66
N GLY A 632 6.87 -20.83 -4.55
CA GLY A 632 6.10 -20.90 -3.30
C GLY A 632 5.24 -19.69 -3.04
N LEU A 633 5.60 -18.56 -3.63
CA LEU A 633 5.02 -17.25 -3.35
C LEU A 633 4.22 -16.75 -4.54
N VAL A 634 4.76 -16.97 -5.74
CA VAL A 634 4.17 -16.61 -7.02
C VAL A 634 3.98 -17.90 -7.83
N PRO A 635 2.78 -18.49 -7.77
CA PRO A 635 2.38 -19.60 -8.63
C PRO A 635 2.69 -19.29 -10.11
N SER A 636 3.36 -20.21 -10.82
CA SER A 636 4.11 -19.79 -12.02
C SER A 636 3.78 -20.50 -13.33
N ASP A 637 2.75 -21.36 -13.34
CA ASP A 637 1.93 -21.82 -14.49
C ASP A 637 1.12 -23.07 -14.07
N GLY A 638 -0.17 -23.16 -14.44
CA GLY A 638 -1.05 -24.30 -14.21
C GLY A 638 -0.98 -25.40 -15.28
N SER A 639 -0.29 -25.17 -16.41
CA SER A 639 -0.21 -26.11 -17.55
C SER A 639 0.41 -27.47 -17.20
N THR A 640 1.30 -27.51 -16.20
CA THR A 640 1.98 -28.74 -15.75
C THR A 640 1.19 -29.54 -14.71
N ALA A 641 0.01 -29.06 -14.28
CA ALA A 641 -0.78 -29.68 -13.23
C ALA A 641 -1.25 -31.10 -13.56
N GLY A 642 -1.66 -31.35 -14.82
CA GLY A 642 -2.17 -32.65 -15.27
C GLY A 642 -1.14 -33.78 -15.18
N PRO A 643 0.02 -33.68 -15.86
CA PRO A 643 1.08 -34.69 -15.78
C PRO A 643 1.55 -34.95 -14.34
N LEU A 644 1.79 -33.89 -13.56
CA LEU A 644 2.24 -34.02 -12.17
C LEU A 644 1.20 -34.70 -11.27
N ALA A 645 -0.08 -34.46 -11.50
CA ALA A 645 -1.15 -35.12 -10.75
C ALA A 645 -1.27 -36.60 -11.09
N SER A 646 -1.15 -36.96 -12.37
CA SER A 646 -1.07 -38.36 -12.79
C SER A 646 0.10 -39.07 -12.12
N ASP A 647 1.28 -38.45 -12.11
CA ASP A 647 2.48 -39.03 -11.51
C ASP A 647 2.35 -39.18 -9.99
N LEU A 648 1.77 -38.18 -9.31
CA LEU A 648 1.47 -38.24 -7.89
C LEU A 648 0.49 -39.38 -7.57
N ALA A 649 -0.59 -39.51 -8.35
CA ALA A 649 -1.61 -40.54 -8.15
C ALA A 649 -1.04 -41.95 -8.35
N LYS A 650 -0.19 -42.13 -9.36
CA LYS A 650 0.54 -43.39 -9.59
C LYS A 650 1.47 -43.72 -8.42
N ALA A 651 2.26 -42.76 -7.96
CA ALA A 651 3.20 -42.95 -6.84
C ALA A 651 2.48 -43.36 -5.54
N LEU A 652 1.37 -42.68 -5.21
CA LEU A 652 0.55 -43.01 -4.04
C LEU A 652 -0.05 -44.42 -4.13
N SER A 653 -0.49 -44.82 -5.33
CA SER A 653 -1.09 -46.14 -5.56
C SER A 653 -0.04 -47.26 -5.50
N GLN A 654 1.14 -47.05 -6.10
CA GLN A 654 2.23 -48.04 -6.15
C GLN A 654 2.87 -48.29 -4.80
N ASN A 655 2.96 -47.28 -3.93
CA ASN A 655 3.48 -47.42 -2.57
C ASN A 655 2.44 -48.03 -1.60
N GLY A 656 1.27 -48.45 -2.10
CA GLY A 656 0.19 -49.00 -1.28
C GLY A 656 -0.48 -48.00 -0.32
N GLY A 657 -0.09 -46.72 -0.39
CA GLY A 657 -0.58 -45.64 0.48
C GLY A 657 -1.96 -45.11 0.08
N ALA A 658 -2.43 -45.39 -1.15
CA ALA A 658 -3.76 -45.02 -1.60
C ALA A 658 -4.36 -46.05 -2.58
N LYS A 659 -5.69 -46.11 -2.64
CA LYS A 659 -6.45 -46.88 -3.64
C LYS A 659 -7.24 -45.92 -4.54
N PRO A 660 -7.21 -46.06 -5.88
CA PRO A 660 -8.11 -45.33 -6.76
C PRO A 660 -9.57 -45.74 -6.54
N VAL A 661 -10.47 -44.76 -6.36
CA VAL A 661 -11.89 -45.00 -6.07
C VAL A 661 -12.81 -44.39 -7.13
N GLY A 662 -12.30 -43.49 -7.97
CA GLY A 662 -13.06 -42.90 -9.06
C GLY A 662 -12.37 -41.69 -9.66
N GLN A 663 -13.14 -40.88 -10.38
CA GLN A 663 -12.74 -39.58 -10.90
C GLN A 663 -13.81 -38.54 -10.56
N ILE A 664 -13.49 -37.26 -10.69
CA ILE A 664 -14.45 -36.15 -10.69
C ILE A 664 -14.34 -35.48 -12.06
N SER A 665 -15.38 -35.62 -12.88
CA SER A 665 -15.47 -34.93 -14.16
C SER A 665 -16.02 -33.52 -13.99
N GLY A 666 -15.30 -32.53 -14.54
CA GLY A 666 -15.74 -31.14 -14.62
C GLY A 666 -16.15 -30.74 -16.03
N THR A 667 -16.92 -29.68 -16.17
CA THR A 667 -17.36 -29.15 -17.49
C THR A 667 -16.23 -28.54 -18.32
N THR A 668 -15.09 -28.19 -17.72
CA THR A 668 -13.99 -27.45 -18.37
C THR A 668 -12.56 -27.94 -18.05
N ALA A 669 -12.38 -29.02 -17.27
CA ALA A 669 -11.08 -29.53 -16.85
C ALA A 669 -10.96 -31.06 -17.08
N SER A 670 -9.72 -31.55 -17.27
CA SER A 670 -9.39 -32.98 -17.31
C SER A 670 -9.88 -33.70 -16.06
N ASP A 671 -10.37 -34.94 -16.20
CA ASP A 671 -10.90 -35.75 -15.09
C ASP A 671 -9.94 -35.80 -13.90
N ILE A 672 -10.43 -35.40 -12.72
CA ILE A 672 -9.62 -35.33 -11.50
C ILE A 672 -9.61 -36.72 -10.85
N PRO A 673 -8.45 -37.39 -10.68
CA PRO A 673 -8.39 -38.67 -10.00
C PRO A 673 -8.76 -38.56 -8.51
N VAL A 674 -9.60 -39.50 -8.04
CA VAL A 674 -10.01 -39.63 -6.64
C VAL A 674 -9.32 -40.83 -6.02
N LEU A 675 -8.54 -40.59 -4.96
CA LEU A 675 -7.80 -41.61 -4.23
C LEU A 675 -8.29 -41.69 -2.78
N ALA A 676 -8.46 -42.89 -2.25
CA ALA A 676 -8.66 -43.09 -0.82
C ALA A 676 -7.35 -43.51 -0.15
N LEU A 677 -6.91 -42.72 0.83
CA LEU A 677 -5.71 -43.01 1.60
C LEU A 677 -5.96 -44.16 2.58
N ARG A 678 -4.95 -45.01 2.77
CA ARG A 678 -5.00 -46.15 3.70
C ARG A 678 -4.45 -45.83 5.08
#